data_AF-A0A232EMY0-F1
#
_entry.id   AF-A0A232EMY0-F1
#
_cell.length_a   1.000
_cell.length_b   1.000
_cell.length_c   1.000
_cell.angle_alpha   90.00
_cell.angle_beta   90.00
_cell.angle_gamma   90.00
#
_symmetry.space_group_name_H-M   'P 1'
#
loop_
_entity.id
_entity.type
_entity.pdbx_description
1 polymer ?
#
loop_
_entity_poly.entity_id
_entity_poly.type
_entity_poly.pdbx_seq_one_letter_code
_entity_poly.pdbx_strand_id
1 'polypeptide(L)'
;MPMIGLGTFLSKPGEVAEAVKYAIEVGYRHIDTAFFYENEKEIGSAIREKINDGTIKREDIFVTTKLWCNSHKEDEVVPACKKSLENLGFDYIDLFLVHWPFAFKSGDALTPRDAAGKIEFSDTDYLETWKGMEECKRQGLARSIGLSNFNSEQIARLLSTAKIKPVNNQVEVTMNLNQKPLIEFCKKHEITVTGFSPLGRPGNRHGIQNLWDEPQIQELAQKYKKTPANIACRFILQLGVTPIPKSVTKSRIKENLDIFDFSLTPEEAKSEELEEAVKYAIDIGYRHIDTAYLYENEKYIGNAIREKIKDGTVKRKDLFITTKLSYYAHKESEVVPACKQSLNNLGLDYIDLYLIHWPIALKKSTDFKSFTDRGTRIVADIDYLETWKGMETCKHLGLAHSIGVSNFNSEQIKRLISTAQVKPANNQVEVSLNLNQKALITFCKEHNIVVTGYSPFGNPGNSRGLDNLWNTTVIQELSCKYNKTPAQVTLRFILQMGSAIISKSVTKSRIKENIEIFDFNLTLINMAVPTWTFNDGNKIPAIGLGTYLSKPGEVEIAVKYAIDIGYRHIDTALLYGNEKEVGDAIREKIEEGVIKREDIFVTTKLWSNTHKEDQVVPTCKKSLANLGLEYVDLYLIHWPFAFKEGDELLPKDASGKLLLSDTDYLETWKGMEECKRQGLARSIGVSNFNSEQITRLLGSAKIKPVNNQVEVSLKLNQRALIEFCKKQDITVTGYSPLGRPGNRYGITNAWDDPIIQELVKKYGKTPAQIACRFVSQLGAIPIPKSVTKSRIKENFEIFDFSLTDEEMNSIQSIATGERVAPMEDAKESKYYPFNIPF
;
A
#
# COMPACT_ATOMS: atom_id res chain seq x y z
N MET A 1 -34.74 15.87 9.96
CA MET A 1 -34.61 15.78 11.42
C MET A 1 -33.91 17.04 11.91
N PRO A 2 -34.30 17.61 13.06
CA PRO A 2 -33.58 18.71 13.70
C PRO A 2 -32.12 18.36 14.04
N MET A 3 -31.24 19.36 14.15
CA MET A 3 -29.79 19.18 14.35
C MET A 3 -29.40 18.95 15.82
N ILE A 4 -30.32 19.08 16.76
CA ILE A 4 -30.15 18.74 18.18
C ILE A 4 -31.50 18.28 18.74
N GLY A 5 -31.48 17.28 19.62
CA GLY A 5 -32.68 16.82 20.32
C GLY A 5 -32.48 16.68 21.83
N LEU A 6 -33.59 16.51 22.54
CA LEU A 6 -33.59 16.25 23.98
C LEU A 6 -33.70 14.75 24.22
N GLY A 7 -32.66 14.14 24.81
CA GLY A 7 -32.74 12.77 25.30
C GLY A 7 -33.52 12.67 26.62
N THR A 8 -34.29 11.61 26.82
CA THR A 8 -35.18 11.49 28.00
C THR A 8 -34.90 10.29 28.92
N PHE A 9 -33.88 9.47 28.59
CA PHE A 9 -33.51 8.28 29.34
C PHE A 9 -33.20 8.56 30.83
N LEU A 10 -33.66 7.68 31.74
CA LEU A 10 -33.50 7.79 33.20
C LEU A 10 -34.04 9.10 33.80
N SER A 11 -35.10 9.65 33.23
CA SER A 11 -35.85 10.74 33.88
C SER A 11 -36.85 10.15 34.86
N LYS A 12 -37.01 10.75 36.04
CA LYS A 12 -38.02 10.30 37.00
C LYS A 12 -39.42 10.69 36.50
N PRO A 13 -40.46 9.91 36.86
CA PRO A 13 -41.84 10.31 36.61
C PRO A 13 -42.13 11.73 37.14
N GLY A 14 -42.77 12.57 36.34
CA GLY A 14 -43.13 13.95 36.66
C GLY A 14 -42.07 15.00 36.27
N GLU A 15 -40.79 14.64 36.20
CA GLU A 15 -39.72 15.58 35.83
C GLU A 15 -39.59 15.74 34.31
N VAL A 16 -39.94 14.71 33.53
CA VAL A 16 -39.72 14.69 32.08
C VAL A 16 -40.77 15.50 31.33
N ALA A 17 -42.03 15.56 31.78
CA ALA A 17 -43.05 16.43 31.19
C ALA A 17 -42.58 17.89 31.23
N GLU A 18 -42.19 18.37 32.40
CA GLU A 18 -41.74 19.76 32.59
C GLU A 18 -40.46 20.07 31.81
N ALA A 19 -39.54 19.10 31.70
CA ALA A 19 -38.36 19.21 30.86
C ALA A 19 -38.71 19.35 29.37
N VAL A 20 -39.64 18.53 28.86
CA VAL A 20 -40.10 18.57 27.46
C VAL A 20 -40.84 19.87 27.16
N LYS A 21 -41.77 20.30 28.02
CA LYS A 21 -42.47 21.59 27.87
C LYS A 21 -41.48 22.74 27.77
N TYR A 22 -40.54 22.79 28.71
CA TYR A 22 -39.53 23.85 28.72
C TYR A 22 -38.59 23.76 27.51
N ALA A 23 -38.20 22.56 27.09
CA ALA A 23 -37.39 22.37 25.88
C ALA A 23 -38.09 22.94 24.64
N ILE A 24 -39.40 22.69 24.49
CA ILE A 24 -40.21 23.24 23.39
C ILE A 24 -40.25 24.78 23.46
N GLU A 25 -40.47 25.34 24.64
CA GLU A 25 -40.49 26.80 24.88
C GLU A 25 -39.17 27.46 24.49
N VAL A 26 -38.03 26.86 24.82
CA VAL A 26 -36.71 27.43 24.47
C VAL A 26 -36.26 27.13 23.04
N GLY A 27 -37.01 26.30 22.29
CA GLY A 27 -36.81 26.12 20.85
C GLY A 27 -36.40 24.71 20.40
N TYR A 28 -36.35 23.70 21.27
CA TYR A 28 -36.16 22.31 20.82
C TYR A 28 -37.32 21.89 19.93
N ARG A 29 -36.97 21.17 18.87
CA ARG A 29 -37.94 20.55 17.95
C ARG A 29 -37.72 19.04 17.77
N HIS A 30 -36.81 18.42 18.52
CA HIS A 30 -36.60 16.97 18.52
C HIS A 30 -36.62 16.42 19.95
N ILE A 31 -37.49 15.45 20.21
CA ILE A 31 -37.57 14.72 21.48
C ILE A 31 -37.26 13.25 21.22
N ASP A 32 -36.29 12.70 21.94
CA ASP A 32 -35.88 11.30 21.86
C ASP A 32 -36.33 10.52 23.10
N THR A 33 -37.06 9.44 22.86
CA THR A 33 -37.49 8.46 23.88
C THR A 33 -37.34 7.02 23.35
N ALA A 34 -37.77 6.05 24.13
CA ALA A 34 -37.91 4.65 23.77
C ALA A 34 -39.01 4.02 24.63
N PHE A 35 -39.63 2.94 24.13
CA PHE A 35 -40.65 2.20 24.89
C PHE A 35 -40.16 1.77 26.28
N PHE A 36 -38.91 1.29 26.36
CA PHE A 36 -38.26 0.87 27.60
C PHE A 36 -38.04 1.98 28.63
N TYR A 37 -38.13 3.25 28.24
CA TYR A 37 -37.92 4.35 29.19
C TYR A 37 -39.17 4.59 30.05
N GLU A 38 -40.30 3.98 29.69
CA GLU A 38 -41.58 4.04 30.40
C GLU A 38 -42.09 5.48 30.62
N ASN A 39 -41.69 6.41 29.74
CA ASN A 39 -42.00 7.84 29.86
C ASN A 39 -42.77 8.41 28.64
N GLU A 40 -43.11 7.58 27.65
CA GLU A 40 -43.82 8.00 26.43
C GLU A 40 -45.15 8.70 26.73
N LYS A 41 -45.93 8.21 27.72
CA LYS A 41 -47.20 8.83 28.14
C LYS A 41 -47.04 10.27 28.61
N GLU A 42 -46.02 10.48 29.42
CA GLU A 42 -45.72 11.79 30.01
C GLU A 42 -45.22 12.77 28.92
N ILE A 43 -44.34 12.30 28.04
CA ILE A 43 -43.84 13.07 26.88
C ILE A 43 -45.00 13.46 25.94
N GLY A 44 -45.87 12.51 25.61
CA GLY A 44 -47.04 12.73 24.77
C GLY A 44 -48.00 13.76 25.34
N SER A 45 -48.26 13.70 26.65
CA SER A 45 -49.08 14.69 27.35
C SER A 45 -48.47 16.08 27.31
N ALA A 46 -47.17 16.21 27.58
CA ALA A 46 -46.45 17.48 27.55
C ALA A 46 -46.48 18.13 26.15
N ILE A 47 -46.29 17.35 25.09
CA ILE A 47 -46.36 17.85 23.72
C ILE A 47 -47.77 18.29 23.35
N ARG A 48 -48.81 17.51 23.70
CA ARG A 48 -50.21 17.91 23.44
C ARG A 48 -50.61 19.18 24.17
N GLU A 49 -50.12 19.38 25.40
CA GLU A 49 -50.34 20.64 26.14
C GLU A 49 -49.78 21.83 25.36
N LYS A 50 -48.56 21.71 24.81
CA LYS A 50 -47.93 22.74 23.96
C LYS A 50 -48.53 22.90 22.57
N ILE A 51 -49.31 21.92 22.11
CA ILE A 51 -50.14 22.06 20.91
C ILE A 51 -51.42 22.82 21.25
N ASN A 52 -52.06 22.46 22.37
CA ASN A 52 -53.32 23.06 22.81
C ASN A 52 -53.17 24.54 23.22
N ASP A 53 -52.04 24.91 23.81
CA ASP A 53 -51.73 26.31 24.16
C ASP A 53 -51.22 27.14 22.95
N GLY A 54 -51.06 26.52 21.78
CA GLY A 54 -50.64 27.16 20.54
C GLY A 54 -49.14 27.42 20.41
N THR A 55 -48.30 26.93 21.33
CA THR A 55 -46.83 27.10 21.26
C THR A 55 -46.21 26.44 20.03
N ILE A 56 -46.71 25.26 19.65
CA ILE A 56 -46.27 24.49 18.47
C ILE A 56 -47.45 23.77 17.81
N LYS A 57 -47.28 23.29 16.58
CA LYS A 57 -48.15 22.31 15.94
C LYS A 57 -47.53 20.92 15.98
N ARG A 58 -48.32 19.86 15.72
CA ARG A 58 -47.79 18.48 15.70
C ARG A 58 -46.71 18.32 14.63
N GLU A 59 -46.83 19.01 13.50
CA GLU A 59 -45.84 19.01 12.41
C GLU A 59 -44.54 19.76 12.75
N ASP A 60 -44.52 20.60 13.79
CA ASP A 60 -43.31 21.33 14.20
C ASP A 60 -42.36 20.48 15.04
N ILE A 61 -42.86 19.42 15.68
CA ILE A 61 -42.10 18.58 16.63
C ILE A 61 -41.75 17.23 16.00
N PHE A 62 -40.47 16.85 16.08
CA PHE A 62 -39.95 15.56 15.63
C PHE A 62 -39.79 14.62 16.82
N VAL A 63 -40.54 13.52 16.87
CA VAL A 63 -40.50 12.56 17.98
C VAL A 63 -39.88 11.24 17.54
N THR A 64 -38.81 10.84 18.25
CA THR A 64 -38.16 9.54 18.08
C THR A 64 -38.56 8.61 19.22
N THR A 65 -39.02 7.40 18.90
CA THR A 65 -39.14 6.30 19.86
C THR A 65 -38.57 5.01 19.27
N LYS A 66 -38.45 3.96 20.09
CA LYS A 66 -37.70 2.75 19.76
C LYS A 66 -38.46 1.50 20.20
N LEU A 67 -38.51 0.52 19.30
CA LEU A 67 -38.98 -0.84 19.54
C LEU A 67 -38.07 -1.54 20.54
N TRP A 68 -38.63 -2.06 21.63
CA TRP A 68 -37.84 -2.77 22.64
C TRP A 68 -37.62 -4.25 22.30
N CYS A 69 -36.60 -4.85 22.92
CA CYS A 69 -36.08 -6.18 22.61
C CYS A 69 -37.09 -7.33 22.77
N ASN A 70 -38.18 -7.15 23.51
CA ASN A 70 -39.21 -8.19 23.74
C ASN A 70 -40.30 -8.24 22.65
N SER A 71 -40.19 -7.46 21.58
CA SER A 71 -41.19 -7.41 20.48
C SER A 71 -40.53 -7.45 19.10
N HIS A 72 -39.59 -8.38 18.91
CA HIS A 72 -38.75 -8.44 17.72
C HIS A 72 -39.30 -9.33 16.59
N LYS A 73 -40.29 -10.19 16.84
CA LYS A 73 -40.89 -11.01 15.77
C LYS A 73 -41.67 -10.13 14.81
N GLU A 74 -41.68 -10.49 13.52
CA GLU A 74 -42.27 -9.68 12.46
C GLU A 74 -43.72 -9.22 12.77
N ASP A 75 -44.54 -10.12 13.31
CA ASP A 75 -45.95 -9.90 13.65
C ASP A 75 -46.16 -9.12 14.97
N GLU A 76 -45.14 -9.00 15.81
CA GLU A 76 -45.16 -8.28 17.09
C GLU A 76 -44.79 -6.78 16.93
N VAL A 77 -44.05 -6.42 15.87
CA VAL A 77 -43.52 -5.06 15.67
C VAL A 77 -44.63 -4.02 15.47
N VAL A 78 -45.64 -4.32 14.64
CA VAL A 78 -46.76 -3.39 14.37
C VAL A 78 -47.62 -3.14 15.62
N PRO A 79 -48.04 -4.17 16.38
CA PRO A 79 -48.68 -3.99 17.69
C PRO A 79 -47.85 -3.14 18.66
N ALA A 80 -46.54 -3.39 18.77
CA ALA A 80 -45.66 -2.62 19.64
C ALA A 80 -45.57 -1.14 19.22
N CYS A 81 -45.47 -0.87 17.92
CA CYS A 81 -45.51 0.50 17.37
C CYS A 81 -46.83 1.22 17.71
N LYS A 82 -47.97 0.54 17.54
CA LYS A 82 -49.29 1.07 17.94
C LYS A 82 -49.37 1.36 19.44
N LYS A 83 -48.72 0.54 20.28
CA LYS A 83 -48.67 0.79 21.72
C LYS A 83 -47.88 2.05 22.06
N SER A 84 -46.73 2.27 21.40
CA SER A 84 -46.00 3.54 21.53
C SER A 84 -46.83 4.74 21.06
N LEU A 85 -47.59 4.63 19.96
CA LEU A 85 -48.50 5.67 19.50
C LEU A 85 -49.62 5.97 20.51
N GLU A 86 -50.22 4.94 21.11
CA GLU A 86 -51.23 5.07 22.16
C GLU A 86 -50.64 5.77 23.39
N ASN A 87 -49.45 5.35 23.82
CA ASN A 87 -48.74 5.98 24.95
C ASN A 87 -48.48 7.46 24.65
N LEU A 88 -47.87 7.76 23.50
CA LEU A 88 -47.59 9.12 23.06
C LEU A 88 -48.88 9.91 22.76
N GLY A 89 -50.00 9.25 22.52
CA GLY A 89 -51.27 9.80 22.04
C GLY A 89 -51.11 10.62 20.76
N PHE A 90 -50.46 10.01 19.75
CA PHE A 90 -50.27 10.56 18.40
C PHE A 90 -50.77 9.58 17.33
N ASP A 91 -51.08 10.12 16.14
CA ASP A 91 -51.45 9.31 14.97
C ASP A 91 -50.23 8.73 14.23
N TYR A 92 -49.05 9.35 14.39
CA TYR A 92 -47.81 8.89 13.77
C TYR A 92 -46.56 9.22 14.63
N ILE A 93 -45.52 8.41 14.47
CA ILE A 93 -44.15 8.61 14.98
C ILE A 93 -43.29 9.20 13.85
N ASP A 94 -42.46 10.21 14.14
CA ASP A 94 -41.59 10.80 13.12
C ASP A 94 -40.43 9.85 12.74
N LEU A 95 -39.83 9.21 13.76
CA LEU A 95 -38.79 8.20 13.57
C LEU A 95 -38.94 7.05 14.57
N PHE A 96 -39.15 5.83 14.05
CA PHE A 96 -39.23 4.62 14.84
C PHE A 96 -37.96 3.76 14.64
N LEU A 97 -37.26 3.44 15.72
CA LEU A 97 -35.98 2.73 15.64
C LEU A 97 -36.07 1.30 16.19
N VAL A 98 -35.32 0.36 15.63
CA VAL A 98 -34.97 -0.89 16.32
C VAL A 98 -33.96 -0.56 17.42
N HIS A 99 -34.26 -0.81 18.69
CA HIS A 99 -33.42 -0.31 19.80
C HIS A 99 -32.06 -1.04 19.90
N TRP A 100 -32.03 -2.36 19.70
CA TRP A 100 -30.82 -3.18 19.71
C TRP A 100 -30.86 -4.25 18.62
N PRO A 101 -29.72 -4.73 18.10
CA PRO A 101 -29.67 -5.75 17.05
C PRO A 101 -29.86 -7.19 17.60
N PHE A 102 -30.49 -7.37 18.76
CA PHE A 102 -30.78 -8.66 19.37
C PHE A 102 -32.17 -8.68 20.02
N ALA A 103 -32.76 -9.87 20.13
CA ALA A 103 -34.10 -10.07 20.65
C ALA A 103 -34.09 -10.76 22.04
N PHE A 104 -35.02 -10.37 22.89
CA PHE A 104 -35.42 -11.13 24.07
C PHE A 104 -36.58 -12.05 23.74
N LYS A 105 -36.82 -13.03 24.60
CA LYS A 105 -38.03 -13.87 24.53
C LYS A 105 -39.28 -12.98 24.57
N SER A 106 -40.20 -13.20 23.63
CA SER A 106 -41.44 -12.41 23.56
C SER A 106 -42.30 -12.57 24.80
N GLY A 107 -42.97 -11.48 25.21
CA GLY A 107 -43.90 -11.45 26.34
C GLY A 107 -43.98 -10.08 27.00
N ASP A 108 -44.76 -9.99 28.07
CA ASP A 108 -45.03 -8.72 28.77
C ASP A 108 -43.82 -8.18 29.54
N ALA A 109 -42.89 -9.06 29.93
CA ALA A 109 -41.67 -8.66 30.63
C ALA A 109 -40.72 -7.92 29.68
N LEU A 110 -40.37 -6.67 30.00
CA LEU A 110 -39.40 -5.88 29.24
C LEU A 110 -38.00 -6.54 29.23
N THR A 111 -37.62 -7.23 30.29
CA THR A 111 -36.36 -7.98 30.36
C THR A 111 -36.65 -9.34 30.98
N PRO A 112 -37.14 -10.31 30.18
CA PRO A 112 -37.51 -11.63 30.67
C PRO A 112 -36.30 -12.33 31.27
N ARG A 113 -36.49 -13.00 32.41
CA ARG A 113 -35.44 -13.72 33.12
C ARG A 113 -35.90 -15.13 33.45
N ASP A 114 -34.99 -16.08 33.32
CA ASP A 114 -35.21 -17.46 33.73
C ASP A 114 -35.22 -17.60 35.26
N ALA A 115 -35.48 -18.82 35.76
CA ALA A 115 -35.50 -19.12 37.18
C ALA A 115 -34.16 -18.85 37.89
N ALA A 116 -33.04 -18.77 37.15
CA ALA A 116 -31.72 -18.43 37.68
C ALA A 116 -31.42 -16.91 37.62
N GLY A 117 -32.36 -16.10 37.14
CA GLY A 117 -32.22 -14.65 37.02
C GLY A 117 -31.45 -14.19 35.77
N LYS A 118 -31.14 -15.10 34.83
CA LYS A 118 -30.44 -14.78 33.58
C LYS A 118 -31.44 -14.29 32.52
N ILE A 119 -31.05 -13.33 31.70
CA ILE A 119 -31.89 -12.80 30.62
C ILE A 119 -32.19 -13.91 29.59
N GLU A 120 -33.46 -14.05 29.23
CA GLU A 120 -33.91 -14.97 28.18
C GLU A 120 -33.87 -14.28 26.80
N PHE A 121 -32.94 -14.72 25.96
CA PHE A 121 -32.82 -14.26 24.57
C PHE A 121 -33.72 -15.06 23.63
N SER A 122 -34.08 -14.46 22.49
CA SER A 122 -34.73 -15.13 21.36
C SER A 122 -33.75 -15.22 20.18
N ASP A 123 -33.89 -16.26 19.37
CA ASP A 123 -33.12 -16.44 18.12
C ASP A 123 -33.67 -15.60 16.95
N THR A 124 -34.66 -14.74 17.20
CA THR A 124 -35.24 -13.85 16.18
C THR A 124 -34.17 -12.93 15.60
N ASP A 125 -33.98 -13.02 14.28
CA ASP A 125 -33.03 -12.20 13.53
C ASP A 125 -33.56 -10.77 13.36
N TYR A 126 -32.70 -9.76 13.51
CA TYR A 126 -33.09 -8.37 13.29
C TYR A 126 -33.55 -8.09 11.85
N LEU A 127 -33.20 -8.94 10.87
CA LEU A 127 -33.74 -8.86 9.51
C LEU A 127 -35.24 -9.18 9.47
N GLU A 128 -35.71 -10.09 10.32
CA GLU A 128 -37.15 -10.36 10.49
C GLU A 128 -37.85 -9.18 11.16
N THR A 129 -37.26 -8.65 12.25
CA THR A 129 -37.74 -7.42 12.90
C THR A 129 -37.88 -6.27 11.91
N TRP A 130 -36.92 -6.13 10.98
CA TRP A 130 -36.95 -5.06 9.98
C TRP A 130 -38.17 -5.14 9.06
N LYS A 131 -38.64 -6.33 8.69
CA LYS A 131 -39.86 -6.47 7.87
C LYS A 131 -41.09 -5.88 8.57
N GLY A 132 -41.20 -6.09 9.89
CA GLY A 132 -42.21 -5.46 10.72
C GLY A 132 -42.06 -3.93 10.77
N MET A 133 -40.82 -3.42 10.85
CA MET A 133 -40.54 -1.97 10.78
C MET A 133 -40.98 -1.37 9.44
N GLU A 134 -40.73 -2.07 8.33
CA GLU A 134 -41.19 -1.65 7.01
C GLU A 134 -42.72 -1.58 6.94
N GLU A 135 -43.42 -2.51 7.59
CA GLU A 135 -44.88 -2.52 7.65
C GLU A 135 -45.41 -1.34 8.49
N CYS A 136 -44.78 -1.00 9.61
CA CYS A 136 -45.11 0.21 10.37
C CYS A 136 -45.04 1.47 9.48
N LYS A 137 -44.04 1.55 8.61
CA LYS A 137 -43.91 2.67 7.67
C LYS A 137 -44.96 2.62 6.55
N ARG A 138 -45.24 1.44 5.99
CA ARG A 138 -46.28 1.27 4.95
C ARG A 138 -47.68 1.65 5.46
N GLN A 139 -48.00 1.33 6.71
CA GLN A 139 -49.26 1.70 7.37
C GLN A 139 -49.33 3.18 7.80
N GLY A 140 -48.25 3.96 7.63
CA GLY A 140 -48.20 5.36 8.05
C GLY A 140 -48.05 5.57 9.56
N LEU A 141 -47.86 4.51 10.34
CA LEU A 141 -47.65 4.57 11.79
C LEU A 141 -46.31 5.24 12.14
N ALA A 142 -45.30 5.06 11.29
CA ALA A 142 -44.01 5.74 11.37
C ALA A 142 -43.67 6.41 10.03
N ARG A 143 -43.37 7.72 10.05
CA ARG A 143 -42.93 8.44 8.84
C ARG A 143 -41.56 7.95 8.36
N SER A 144 -40.67 7.68 9.31
CA SER A 144 -39.32 7.16 9.07
C SER A 144 -38.99 6.01 9.99
N ILE A 145 -38.13 5.10 9.52
CA ILE A 145 -37.65 3.95 10.29
C ILE A 145 -36.12 3.88 10.26
N GLY A 146 -35.53 3.41 11.35
CA GLY A 146 -34.09 3.34 11.50
C GLY A 146 -33.63 2.36 12.56
N LEU A 147 -32.37 2.50 12.95
CA LEU A 147 -31.64 1.58 13.79
C LEU A 147 -31.09 2.29 15.03
N SER A 148 -30.79 1.54 16.08
CA SER A 148 -30.03 2.01 17.22
C SER A 148 -29.07 0.92 17.71
N ASN A 149 -27.85 1.31 18.03
CA ASN A 149 -26.77 0.40 18.46
C ASN A 149 -26.32 -0.63 17.39
N PHE A 150 -26.48 -0.32 16.10
CA PHE A 150 -25.99 -1.17 15.01
C PHE A 150 -24.59 -0.76 14.56
N ASN A 151 -23.73 -1.75 14.28
CA ASN A 151 -22.42 -1.56 13.66
C ASN A 151 -22.50 -1.61 12.11
N SER A 152 -21.41 -1.27 11.42
CA SER A 152 -21.37 -1.19 9.95
C SER A 152 -21.66 -2.53 9.25
N GLU A 153 -21.23 -3.66 9.83
CA GLU A 153 -21.46 -4.99 9.26
C GLU A 153 -22.94 -5.39 9.35
N GLN A 154 -23.57 -5.15 10.49
CA GLN A 154 -24.99 -5.41 10.70
C GLN A 154 -25.86 -4.53 9.77
N ILE A 155 -25.49 -3.25 9.61
CA ILE A 155 -26.19 -2.36 8.68
C ILE A 155 -25.99 -2.84 7.24
N ALA A 156 -24.78 -3.22 6.83
CA ALA A 156 -24.52 -3.75 5.50
C ALA A 156 -25.35 -5.01 5.21
N ARG A 157 -25.44 -5.93 6.18
CA ARG A 157 -26.28 -7.14 6.10
C ARG A 157 -27.76 -6.80 5.99
N LEU A 158 -28.23 -5.76 6.65
CA LEU A 158 -29.60 -5.29 6.50
C LEU A 158 -29.84 -4.68 5.10
N LEU A 159 -28.94 -3.82 4.64
CA LEU A 159 -29.07 -3.13 3.35
C LEU A 159 -29.14 -4.07 2.15
N SER A 160 -28.58 -5.29 2.25
CA SER A 160 -28.66 -6.28 1.17
C SER A 160 -30.05 -6.90 1.00
N THR A 161 -30.94 -6.75 1.99
CA THR A 161 -32.27 -7.38 2.00
C THR A 161 -33.43 -6.40 2.22
N ALA A 162 -33.17 -5.23 2.79
CA ALA A 162 -34.18 -4.22 3.09
C ALA A 162 -34.85 -3.68 1.82
N LYS A 163 -36.18 -3.65 1.82
CA LYS A 163 -37.00 -2.98 0.79
C LYS A 163 -37.09 -1.49 1.07
N ILE A 164 -37.11 -1.10 2.34
CA ILE A 164 -37.03 0.30 2.78
C ILE A 164 -35.72 0.49 3.55
N LYS A 165 -34.86 1.37 3.03
CA LYS A 165 -33.57 1.69 3.65
C LYS A 165 -33.76 2.33 5.04
N PRO A 166 -33.02 1.91 6.08
CA PRO A 166 -32.95 2.64 7.35
C PRO A 166 -32.42 4.05 7.10
N VAL A 167 -33.09 5.08 7.63
CA VAL A 167 -32.69 6.49 7.39
C VAL A 167 -31.85 7.08 8.53
N ASN A 168 -31.76 6.37 9.66
CA ASN A 168 -31.01 6.80 10.84
C ASN A 168 -30.37 5.60 11.55
N ASN A 169 -29.19 5.81 12.15
CA ASN A 169 -28.61 4.92 13.15
C ASN A 169 -28.24 5.74 14.40
N GLN A 170 -28.87 5.43 15.53
CA GLN A 170 -28.62 6.10 16.80
C GLN A 170 -27.62 5.31 17.66
N VAL A 171 -26.48 5.90 18.00
CA VAL A 171 -25.37 5.22 18.71
C VAL A 171 -24.72 6.14 19.75
N GLU A 172 -23.91 5.58 20.65
CA GLU A 172 -23.19 6.37 21.67
C GLU A 172 -22.08 7.21 21.01
N VAL A 173 -22.18 8.53 21.03
CA VAL A 173 -21.13 9.38 20.45
C VAL A 173 -20.72 10.41 21.48
N THR A 174 -19.45 10.43 21.81
CA THR A 174 -18.81 11.40 22.72
C THR A 174 -17.55 11.95 22.06
N MET A 175 -16.90 12.94 22.68
CA MET A 175 -15.60 13.44 22.18
C MET A 175 -14.53 12.33 22.16
N ASN A 176 -14.52 11.43 23.16
CA ASN A 176 -13.59 10.29 23.23
C ASN A 176 -14.05 9.03 22.48
N LEU A 177 -15.35 8.89 22.16
CA LEU A 177 -15.92 7.80 21.37
C LEU A 177 -16.65 8.40 20.16
N ASN A 178 -15.88 8.96 19.22
CA ASN A 178 -16.42 9.70 18.09
C ASN A 178 -17.03 8.81 16.98
N GLN A 179 -16.79 7.50 16.99
CA GLN A 179 -17.32 6.53 16.01
C GLN A 179 -17.13 6.92 14.52
N LYS A 180 -16.05 7.64 14.18
CA LYS A 180 -15.78 8.15 12.81
C LYS A 180 -15.98 7.09 11.70
N PRO A 181 -15.46 5.86 11.79
CA PRO A 181 -15.65 4.87 10.72
C PRO A 181 -17.12 4.50 10.48
N LEU A 182 -17.91 4.37 11.55
CA LEU A 182 -19.34 4.10 11.45
C LEU A 182 -20.10 5.31 10.88
N ILE A 183 -19.74 6.53 11.29
CA ILE A 183 -20.34 7.76 10.76
C ILE A 183 -20.07 7.89 9.26
N GLU A 184 -18.83 7.66 8.82
CA GLU A 184 -18.47 7.70 7.40
C GLU A 184 -19.19 6.62 6.59
N PHE A 185 -19.31 5.41 7.14
CA PHE A 185 -20.11 4.34 6.56
C PHE A 185 -21.58 4.75 6.40
N CYS A 186 -22.21 5.22 7.48
CA CYS A 186 -23.59 5.70 7.46
C CYS A 186 -23.77 6.83 6.44
N LYS A 187 -22.86 7.81 6.41
CA LYS A 187 -22.87 8.92 5.44
C LYS A 187 -22.80 8.42 4.00
N LYS A 188 -21.92 7.46 3.70
CA LYS A 188 -21.80 6.84 2.37
C LYS A 188 -23.11 6.16 1.92
N HIS A 189 -23.88 5.64 2.86
CA HIS A 189 -25.16 4.98 2.60
C HIS A 189 -26.37 5.91 2.78
N GLU A 190 -26.15 7.22 2.96
CA GLU A 190 -27.18 8.24 3.23
C GLU A 190 -28.06 7.91 4.45
N ILE A 191 -27.43 7.37 5.49
CA ILE A 191 -28.02 7.09 6.79
C ILE A 191 -27.54 8.19 7.74
N THR A 192 -28.48 8.94 8.35
CA THR A 192 -28.14 9.94 9.35
C THR A 192 -27.68 9.29 10.65
N VAL A 193 -26.83 9.96 11.43
CA VAL A 193 -26.39 9.44 12.74
C VAL A 193 -26.88 10.37 13.84
N THR A 194 -27.43 9.77 14.90
CA THR A 194 -27.83 10.48 16.12
C THR A 194 -26.97 9.97 17.28
N GLY A 195 -26.39 10.89 18.05
CA GLY A 195 -25.43 10.59 19.10
C GLY A 195 -26.05 10.71 20.50
N PHE A 196 -26.24 9.58 21.19
CA PHE A 196 -26.62 9.59 22.61
C PHE A 196 -25.40 9.68 23.52
N SER A 197 -25.65 10.11 24.77
CA SER A 197 -24.62 10.46 25.75
C SER A 197 -23.57 11.48 25.26
N PRO A 198 -23.92 12.56 24.52
CA PRO A 198 -22.93 13.47 23.95
C PRO A 198 -22.01 14.15 24.98
N LEU A 199 -22.45 14.21 26.23
CA LEU A 199 -21.73 14.80 27.36
C LEU A 199 -20.95 13.76 28.20
N GLY A 200 -20.92 12.49 27.76
CA GLY A 200 -20.45 11.36 28.55
C GLY A 200 -21.43 10.93 29.65
N ARG A 201 -20.97 10.06 30.56
CA ARG A 201 -21.70 9.63 31.77
C ARG A 201 -21.03 10.20 33.04
N PRO A 202 -21.13 11.50 33.32
CA PRO A 202 -20.56 12.08 34.53
C PRO A 202 -21.12 11.37 35.77
N GLY A 203 -20.22 10.79 36.59
CA GLY A 203 -20.55 10.11 37.85
C GLY A 203 -20.74 8.58 37.78
N ASN A 204 -20.44 7.91 36.67
CA ASN A 204 -20.61 6.45 36.60
C ASN A 204 -19.40 5.66 37.17
N ARG A 205 -19.68 4.57 37.90
CA ARG A 205 -18.75 3.75 38.71
C ARG A 205 -17.67 2.95 37.95
N HIS A 206 -17.45 3.23 36.67
CA HIS A 206 -16.59 2.42 35.78
C HIS A 206 -15.27 3.10 35.39
N GLY A 207 -14.86 4.17 36.08
CA GLY A 207 -13.52 4.75 35.90
C GLY A 207 -13.30 5.52 34.59
N ILE A 208 -14.36 5.91 33.87
CA ILE A 208 -14.23 6.78 32.68
C ILE A 208 -14.12 8.22 33.16
N GLN A 209 -12.98 8.85 32.87
CA GLN A 209 -12.64 10.22 33.24
C GLN A 209 -13.68 11.21 32.70
N ASN A 210 -14.10 12.15 33.56
CA ASN A 210 -15.07 13.17 33.21
C ASN A 210 -14.40 14.20 32.28
N LEU A 211 -14.71 14.17 30.98
CA LEU A 211 -14.10 15.07 29.99
C LEU A 211 -14.38 16.56 30.24
N TRP A 212 -15.30 16.87 31.16
CA TRP A 212 -15.65 18.25 31.50
C TRP A 212 -14.50 18.96 32.20
N ASP A 213 -13.67 18.23 32.96
CA ASP A 213 -12.58 18.81 33.73
C ASP A 213 -11.26 18.86 32.94
N GLU A 214 -11.27 18.40 31.68
CA GLU A 214 -10.08 18.40 30.83
C GLU A 214 -9.65 19.85 30.51
N PRO A 215 -8.38 20.23 30.78
CA PRO A 215 -7.91 21.59 30.56
C PRO A 215 -8.17 22.12 29.16
N GLN A 216 -8.10 21.26 28.14
CA GLN A 216 -8.34 21.64 26.75
C GLN A 216 -9.80 22.00 26.48
N ILE A 217 -10.75 21.25 27.05
CA ILE A 217 -12.18 21.55 26.93
C ILE A 217 -12.51 22.84 27.68
N GLN A 218 -11.89 23.07 28.83
CA GLN A 218 -12.00 24.31 29.59
C GLN A 218 -11.40 25.51 28.84
N GLU A 219 -10.25 25.35 28.18
CA GLU A 219 -9.65 26.37 27.32
C GLU A 219 -10.55 26.73 26.13
N LEU A 220 -11.14 25.73 25.46
CA LEU A 220 -12.09 25.95 24.37
C LEU A 220 -13.38 26.63 24.85
N ALA A 221 -13.93 26.16 25.98
CA ALA A 221 -15.08 26.78 26.64
C ALA A 221 -14.80 28.26 26.93
N GLN A 222 -13.64 28.57 27.51
CA GLN A 222 -13.21 29.95 27.77
C GLN A 222 -13.02 30.75 26.47
N LYS A 223 -12.36 30.18 25.46
CA LYS A 223 -12.11 30.82 24.16
C LYS A 223 -13.41 31.26 23.49
N TYR A 224 -14.37 30.35 23.42
CA TYR A 224 -15.65 30.58 22.76
C TYR A 224 -16.68 31.27 23.66
N LYS A 225 -16.37 31.48 24.94
CA LYS A 225 -17.31 31.96 25.97
C LYS A 225 -18.56 31.06 26.05
N LYS A 226 -18.32 29.75 26.00
CA LYS A 226 -19.31 28.68 26.03
C LYS A 226 -19.00 27.72 27.17
N THR A 227 -19.86 26.76 27.44
CA THR A 227 -19.61 25.73 28.46
C THR A 227 -18.97 24.48 27.85
N PRO A 228 -18.34 23.60 28.66
CA PRO A 228 -17.88 22.28 28.19
C PRO A 228 -18.97 21.47 27.48
N ALA A 229 -20.23 21.58 27.93
CA ALA A 229 -21.36 20.91 27.31
C ALA A 229 -21.66 21.44 25.90
N ASN A 230 -21.56 22.76 25.70
CA ASN A 230 -21.65 23.36 24.38
C ASN A 230 -20.53 22.87 23.46
N ILE A 231 -19.28 22.85 23.95
CA ILE A 231 -18.13 22.37 23.18
C ILE A 231 -18.36 20.93 22.71
N ALA A 232 -18.77 20.04 23.61
CA ALA A 232 -19.03 18.63 23.29
C ALA A 232 -20.16 18.45 22.26
N CYS A 233 -21.30 19.12 22.46
CA CYS A 233 -22.42 19.04 21.52
C CYS A 233 -22.05 19.64 20.16
N ARG A 234 -21.30 20.75 20.14
CA ARG A 234 -20.85 21.38 18.89
C ARG A 234 -19.84 20.51 18.14
N PHE A 235 -18.91 19.88 18.85
CA PHE A 235 -17.97 18.92 18.26
C PHE A 235 -18.71 17.78 17.55
N ILE A 236 -19.68 17.16 18.23
CA ILE A 236 -20.48 16.06 17.68
C ILE A 236 -21.30 16.53 16.46
N LEU A 237 -21.89 17.72 16.55
CA LEU A 237 -22.60 18.33 15.42
C LEU A 237 -21.69 18.53 14.20
N GLN A 238 -20.44 18.97 14.41
CA GLN A 238 -19.46 19.16 13.34
C GLN A 238 -18.91 17.85 12.75
N LEU A 239 -19.09 16.71 13.42
CA LEU A 239 -18.88 15.38 12.83
C LEU A 239 -20.01 14.98 11.87
N GLY A 240 -21.09 15.76 11.78
CA GLY A 240 -22.31 15.44 11.03
C GLY A 240 -23.27 14.54 11.78
N VAL A 241 -23.20 14.51 13.11
CA VAL A 241 -24.06 13.72 14.00
C VAL A 241 -25.01 14.64 14.75
N THR A 242 -26.30 14.29 14.86
CA THR A 242 -27.26 15.02 15.71
C THR A 242 -27.07 14.63 17.18
N PRO A 243 -26.54 15.50 18.07
CA PRO A 243 -26.43 15.19 19.50
C PRO A 243 -27.82 15.21 20.18
N ILE A 244 -28.03 14.29 21.12
CA ILE A 244 -29.24 14.24 21.95
C ILE A 244 -28.91 14.25 23.46
N PRO A 245 -28.43 15.38 24.00
CA PRO A 245 -28.11 15.47 25.43
C PRO A 245 -29.35 15.27 26.30
N LYS A 246 -29.21 14.51 27.39
CA LYS A 246 -30.27 14.33 28.37
C LYS A 246 -30.15 15.36 29.49
N SER A 247 -31.24 16.05 29.80
CA SER A 247 -31.35 16.92 30.97
C SER A 247 -32.81 17.10 31.38
N VAL A 248 -33.06 17.18 32.69
CA VAL A 248 -34.33 17.68 33.26
C VAL A 248 -34.16 19.06 33.91
N THR A 249 -32.95 19.59 33.94
CA THR A 249 -32.64 20.89 34.53
C THR A 249 -32.82 21.98 33.47
N LYS A 250 -33.75 22.92 33.72
CA LYS A 250 -34.11 24.00 32.78
C LYS A 250 -32.88 24.79 32.27
N SER A 251 -31.97 25.22 33.15
CA SER A 251 -30.76 25.94 32.74
C SER A 251 -29.90 25.14 31.75
N ARG A 252 -29.64 23.86 32.04
CA ARG A 252 -28.86 22.96 31.15
C ARG A 252 -29.56 22.67 29.83
N ILE A 253 -30.89 22.56 29.82
CA ILE A 253 -31.67 22.36 28.59
C ILE A 253 -31.46 23.56 27.65
N LYS A 254 -31.63 24.78 28.18
CA LYS A 254 -31.40 26.02 27.43
C LYS A 254 -29.95 26.15 26.98
N GLU A 255 -29.00 25.87 27.87
CA GLU A 255 -27.56 25.88 27.61
C GLU A 255 -27.20 24.95 26.45
N ASN A 256 -27.65 23.69 26.46
CA ASN A 256 -27.32 22.71 25.43
C ASN A 256 -27.78 23.10 24.01
N LEU A 257 -28.78 23.98 23.89
CA LEU A 257 -29.26 24.49 22.60
C LEU A 257 -28.34 25.56 22.00
N ASP A 258 -27.51 26.19 22.83
CA ASP A 258 -26.63 27.31 22.48
C ASP A 258 -25.33 26.87 21.77
N ILE A 259 -25.49 26.15 20.65
CA ILE A 259 -24.38 25.51 19.90
C ILE A 259 -24.27 25.94 18.44
N PHE A 260 -25.07 26.91 17.99
CA PHE A 260 -25.16 27.28 16.58
C PHE A 260 -24.42 28.58 16.22
N ASP A 261 -24.08 29.40 17.22
CA ASP A 261 -23.44 30.71 17.05
C ASP A 261 -21.90 30.67 17.09
N PHE A 262 -21.31 29.48 17.27
CA PHE A 262 -19.87 29.26 17.22
C PHE A 262 -19.51 27.98 16.47
N SER A 263 -18.24 27.85 16.09
CA SER A 263 -17.71 26.64 15.46
C SER A 263 -16.28 26.39 15.93
N LEU A 264 -15.99 25.14 16.30
CA LEU A 264 -14.64 24.68 16.59
C LEU A 264 -13.83 24.64 15.28
N THR A 265 -12.57 25.07 15.32
CA THR A 265 -11.70 24.96 14.14
C THR A 265 -11.31 23.50 13.88
N PRO A 266 -10.95 23.14 12.64
CA PRO A 266 -10.47 21.79 12.32
C PRO A 266 -9.22 21.34 13.10
N GLU A 267 -8.40 22.26 13.62
CA GLU A 267 -7.27 21.93 14.51
C GLU A 267 -7.73 21.62 15.95
N GLU A 268 -8.67 22.39 16.49
CA GLU A 268 -9.12 22.26 17.90
C GLU A 268 -9.89 20.98 18.17
N ALA A 269 -10.63 20.49 17.18
CA ALA A 269 -11.30 19.19 17.24
C ALA A 269 -10.31 17.98 17.18
N LYS A 270 -9.02 18.21 16.94
CA LYS A 270 -8.00 17.15 16.73
C LYS A 270 -6.87 17.16 17.77
N SER A 271 -6.78 18.17 18.63
CA SER A 271 -5.63 18.39 19.50
C SER A 271 -5.51 17.39 20.66
N GLU A 272 -6.63 17.00 21.27
CA GLU A 272 -6.66 16.02 22.38
C GLU A 272 -6.29 14.61 21.88
N GLU A 273 -6.87 14.20 20.75
CA GLU A 273 -6.61 12.92 20.09
C GLU A 273 -5.11 12.81 19.70
N LEU A 274 -4.49 13.91 19.31
CA LEU A 274 -3.07 13.96 18.98
C LEU A 274 -2.18 13.87 20.23
N GLU A 275 -2.47 14.61 21.29
CA GLU A 275 -1.66 14.61 22.52
C GLU A 275 -1.65 13.20 23.14
N GLU A 276 -2.83 12.57 23.25
CA GLU A 276 -2.99 11.20 23.74
C GLU A 276 -2.30 10.16 22.85
N ALA A 277 -2.33 10.35 21.53
CA ALA A 277 -1.63 9.49 20.60
C ALA A 277 -0.10 9.58 20.79
N VAL A 278 0.44 10.78 20.98
CA VAL A 278 1.88 10.99 21.23
C VAL A 278 2.30 10.38 22.56
N LYS A 279 1.53 10.60 23.64
CA LYS A 279 1.75 9.99 24.96
C LYS A 279 1.79 8.47 24.85
N TYR A 280 0.78 7.88 24.22
CA TYR A 280 0.71 6.43 24.02
C TYR A 280 1.87 5.90 23.16
N ALA A 281 2.25 6.61 22.09
CA ALA A 281 3.38 6.22 21.26
C ALA A 281 4.68 6.15 22.08
N ILE A 282 4.94 7.15 22.93
CA ILE A 282 6.10 7.17 23.84
C ILE A 282 6.06 5.98 24.79
N ASP A 283 4.89 5.70 25.40
CA ASP A 283 4.70 4.60 26.36
C ASP A 283 5.06 3.24 25.76
N ILE A 284 4.71 3.01 24.48
CA ILE A 284 4.96 1.71 23.84
C ILE A 284 6.32 1.60 23.14
N GLY A 285 7.13 2.66 23.14
CA GLY A 285 8.52 2.60 22.67
C GLY A 285 8.88 3.51 21.49
N TYR A 286 7.98 4.35 20.98
CA TYR A 286 8.37 5.36 19.98
C TYR A 286 9.35 6.35 20.60
N ARG A 287 10.41 6.65 19.86
CA ARG A 287 11.42 7.65 20.25
C ARG A 287 11.60 8.75 19.20
N HIS A 288 11.18 8.54 17.96
CA HIS A 288 11.17 9.58 16.92
C HIS A 288 9.78 10.19 16.80
N ILE A 289 9.67 11.51 16.98
CA ILE A 289 8.45 12.29 16.77
C ILE A 289 8.72 13.35 15.68
N ASP A 290 7.91 13.33 14.63
CA ASP A 290 8.01 14.24 13.50
C ASP A 290 6.85 15.25 13.48
N THR A 291 7.16 16.53 13.31
CA THR A 291 6.19 17.61 13.13
C THR A 291 6.70 18.69 12.16
N ALA A 292 5.95 19.78 12.02
CA ALA A 292 6.28 20.97 11.26
C ALA A 292 5.58 22.16 11.91
N TYR A 293 6.18 23.35 11.80
CA TYR A 293 5.54 24.60 12.22
C TYR A 293 4.12 24.75 11.63
N LEU A 294 3.98 24.41 10.34
CA LEU A 294 2.74 24.55 9.59
C LEU A 294 1.65 23.52 9.92
N TYR A 295 1.98 22.50 10.73
CA TYR A 295 0.96 21.58 11.21
C TYR A 295 0.18 22.17 12.38
N GLU A 296 0.62 23.31 12.92
CA GLU A 296 -0.01 24.06 14.01
C GLU A 296 -0.28 23.18 15.25
N ASN A 297 0.55 22.16 15.45
CA ASN A 297 0.35 21.15 16.49
C ASN A 297 1.55 20.97 17.44
N GLU A 298 2.61 21.76 17.25
CA GLU A 298 3.84 21.71 18.05
C GLU A 298 3.57 21.89 19.54
N LYS A 299 2.61 22.75 19.92
CA LYS A 299 2.23 22.97 21.32
C LYS A 299 1.74 21.70 22.00
N TYR A 300 0.88 20.94 21.33
CA TYR A 300 0.30 19.70 21.86
C TYR A 300 1.35 18.57 21.94
N ILE A 301 2.19 18.46 20.91
CA ILE A 301 3.32 17.53 20.93
C ILE A 301 4.29 17.86 22.08
N GLY A 302 4.58 19.15 22.27
CA GLY A 302 5.40 19.65 23.36
C GLY A 302 4.83 19.32 24.74
N ASN A 303 3.52 19.51 24.94
CA ASN A 303 2.82 19.14 26.17
C ASN A 303 3.00 17.65 26.50
N ALA A 304 2.69 16.76 25.53
CA ALA A 304 2.85 15.32 25.70
C ALA A 304 4.27 14.92 26.09
N ILE A 305 5.28 15.49 25.40
CA ILE A 305 6.69 15.22 25.68
C ILE A 305 7.07 15.64 27.11
N ARG A 306 6.70 16.86 27.52
CA ARG A 306 7.02 17.36 28.87
C ARG A 306 6.35 16.55 29.97
N GLU A 307 5.13 16.09 29.75
CA GLU A 307 4.43 15.20 30.69
C GLU A 307 5.16 13.86 30.85
N LYS A 308 5.54 13.21 29.74
CA LYS A 308 6.29 11.95 29.76
C LYS A 308 7.73 12.06 30.25
N ILE A 309 8.29 13.26 30.24
CA ILE A 309 9.55 13.56 30.92
C ILE A 309 9.31 13.72 32.42
N LYS A 310 8.25 14.42 32.81
CA LYS A 310 7.91 14.71 34.21
C LYS A 310 7.51 13.45 34.98
N ASP A 311 6.79 12.52 34.35
CA ASP A 311 6.38 11.25 34.97
C ASP A 311 7.50 10.19 35.00
N GLY A 312 8.64 10.47 34.35
CA GLY A 312 9.82 9.61 34.34
C GLY A 312 9.81 8.51 33.29
N THR A 313 8.81 8.46 32.39
CA THR A 313 8.72 7.46 31.32
C THR A 313 9.90 7.54 30.36
N VAL A 314 10.33 8.75 30.01
CA VAL A 314 11.49 9.02 29.14
C VAL A 314 12.29 10.22 29.63
N LYS A 315 13.58 10.29 29.26
CA LYS A 315 14.38 11.51 29.39
C LYS A 315 14.36 12.25 28.06
N ARG A 316 14.58 13.57 28.07
CA ARG A 316 14.65 14.36 26.82
C ARG A 316 15.62 13.75 25.82
N LYS A 317 16.79 13.29 26.26
CA LYS A 317 17.82 12.66 25.42
C LYS A 317 17.42 11.33 24.79
N ASP A 318 16.34 10.69 25.27
CA ASP A 318 15.86 9.43 24.72
C ASP A 318 14.97 9.67 23.48
N LEU A 319 14.50 10.91 23.29
CA LEU A 319 13.64 11.30 22.18
C LEU A 319 14.43 11.98 21.06
N PHE A 320 14.02 11.73 19.82
CA PHE A 320 14.51 12.37 18.61
C PHE A 320 13.36 13.18 17.99
N ILE A 321 13.42 14.51 18.11
CA ILE A 321 12.36 15.42 17.69
C ILE A 321 12.75 16.09 16.38
N THR A 322 11.92 15.90 15.36
CA THR A 322 12.06 16.56 14.06
C THR A 322 10.98 17.62 13.88
N THR A 323 11.36 18.84 13.53
CA THR A 323 10.41 19.86 13.03
C THR A 323 10.94 20.55 11.78
N LYS A 324 10.09 21.33 11.12
CA LYS A 324 10.30 21.90 9.80
C LYS A 324 10.02 23.40 9.80
N LEU A 325 10.90 24.14 9.15
CA LEU A 325 10.82 25.58 8.94
C LEU A 325 9.52 25.96 8.19
N SER A 326 8.94 27.10 8.56
CA SER A 326 7.79 27.69 7.89
C SER A 326 8.11 28.17 6.47
N TYR A 327 7.15 28.06 5.53
CA TYR A 327 7.29 28.57 4.16
C TYR A 327 7.53 30.09 4.07
N TYR A 328 7.25 30.81 5.15
CA TYR A 328 7.33 32.27 5.21
C TYR A 328 8.63 32.80 5.80
N ALA A 329 9.52 31.92 6.29
CA ALA A 329 10.73 32.29 7.03
C ALA A 329 12.00 31.82 6.31
N HIS A 330 12.09 32.09 5.00
CA HIS A 330 13.17 31.61 4.15
C HIS A 330 14.37 32.55 4.03
N LYS A 331 14.26 33.81 4.45
CA LYS A 331 15.42 34.71 4.50
C LYS A 331 16.36 34.28 5.61
N GLU A 332 17.67 34.42 5.39
CA GLU A 332 18.70 34.01 6.36
C GLU A 332 18.42 34.57 7.78
N SER A 333 18.03 35.84 7.86
CA SER A 333 17.72 36.55 9.11
C SER A 333 16.43 36.10 9.81
N GLU A 334 15.53 35.39 9.10
CA GLU A 334 14.25 34.92 9.64
C GLU A 334 14.32 33.48 10.18
N VAL A 335 15.31 32.68 9.74
CA VAL A 335 15.41 31.25 10.10
C VAL A 335 15.64 31.04 11.59
N VAL A 336 16.57 31.77 12.21
CA VAL A 336 16.88 31.64 13.65
C VAL A 336 15.68 32.03 14.53
N PRO A 337 15.00 33.18 14.32
CA PRO A 337 13.74 33.49 15.01
C PRO A 337 12.68 32.40 14.85
N ALA A 338 12.49 31.85 13.64
CA ALA A 338 11.51 30.79 13.40
C ALA A 338 11.85 29.47 14.12
N CYS A 339 13.15 29.12 14.19
CA CYS A 339 13.63 27.98 14.95
C CYS A 339 13.33 28.14 16.45
N LYS A 340 13.63 29.32 17.02
CA LYS A 340 13.31 29.66 18.42
C LYS A 340 11.81 29.63 18.69
N GLN A 341 10.99 30.07 17.74
CA GLN A 341 9.53 29.97 17.89
C GLN A 341 9.06 28.51 17.96
N SER A 342 9.61 27.63 17.12
CA SER A 342 9.29 26.19 17.14
C SER A 342 9.72 25.54 18.47
N LEU A 343 10.91 25.89 18.98
CA LEU A 343 11.38 25.49 20.32
C LEU A 343 10.44 25.96 21.44
N ASN A 344 9.97 27.20 21.38
CA ASN A 344 9.02 27.74 22.35
C ASN A 344 7.67 27.01 22.28
N ASN A 345 7.15 26.75 21.08
CA ASN A 345 5.92 25.99 20.89
C ASN A 345 6.05 24.57 21.50
N LEU A 346 7.16 23.88 21.19
CA LEU A 346 7.45 22.55 21.72
C LEU A 346 7.81 22.57 23.22
N GLY A 347 8.19 23.73 23.76
CA GLY A 347 8.75 23.90 25.11
C GLY A 347 10.02 23.06 25.32
N LEU A 348 10.96 23.13 24.36
CA LEU A 348 12.23 22.39 24.36
C LEU A 348 13.41 23.34 24.25
N ASP A 349 14.58 22.90 24.74
CA ASP A 349 15.83 23.67 24.64
C ASP A 349 16.54 23.51 23.29
N TYR A 350 16.34 22.36 22.63
CA TYR A 350 16.93 22.03 21.32
C TYR A 350 16.03 21.09 20.49
N ILE A 351 16.20 21.18 19.17
CA ILE A 351 15.62 20.27 18.17
C ILE A 351 16.68 19.26 17.74
N ASP A 352 16.33 17.98 17.60
CA ASP A 352 17.30 16.96 17.13
C ASP A 352 17.57 17.10 15.64
N LEU A 353 16.52 17.31 14.84
CA LEU A 353 16.61 17.52 13.40
C LEU A 353 15.68 18.65 12.94
N TYR A 354 16.26 19.74 12.44
CA TYR A 354 15.52 20.87 11.87
C TYR A 354 15.63 20.87 10.34
N LEU A 355 14.48 20.90 9.65
CA LEU A 355 14.44 20.72 8.21
C LEU A 355 13.93 21.98 7.48
N ILE A 356 14.50 22.28 6.32
CA ILE A 356 13.80 23.11 5.32
C ILE A 356 12.63 22.27 4.79
N HIS A 357 11.39 22.73 4.96
CA HIS A 357 10.21 21.93 4.64
C HIS A 357 10.06 21.66 3.13
N TRP A 358 10.30 22.67 2.30
CA TRP A 358 10.24 22.58 0.84
C TRP A 358 11.30 23.51 0.21
N PRO A 359 11.82 23.20 -0.99
CA PRO A 359 12.80 24.05 -1.69
C PRO A 359 12.17 25.31 -2.31
N ILE A 360 11.09 25.84 -1.72
CA ILE A 360 10.36 27.02 -2.20
C ILE A 360 9.98 27.93 -1.02
N ALA A 361 10.13 29.24 -1.21
CA ALA A 361 9.66 30.26 -0.29
C ALA A 361 8.30 30.81 -0.76
N LEU A 362 7.39 31.09 0.17
CA LEU A 362 6.10 31.72 -0.14
C LEU A 362 6.04 33.16 0.41
N LYS A 363 5.38 34.07 -0.31
CA LYS A 363 5.13 35.42 0.21
C LYS A 363 4.15 35.35 1.38
N LYS A 364 4.36 36.17 2.42
CA LYS A 364 3.45 36.31 3.58
C LYS A 364 2.02 36.72 3.19
N SER A 365 1.85 37.36 2.03
CA SER A 365 0.55 37.75 1.46
C SER A 365 -0.20 36.59 0.79
N THR A 366 0.34 35.37 0.80
CA THR A 366 -0.35 34.18 0.25
C THR A 366 -1.47 33.79 1.22
N ASP A 367 -2.74 33.93 0.80
CA ASP A 367 -3.91 33.57 1.61
C ASP A 367 -4.02 32.03 1.68
N PHE A 368 -3.56 31.46 2.79
CA PHE A 368 -3.49 30.03 3.01
C PHE A 368 -4.53 29.63 4.05
N LYS A 369 -5.71 29.16 3.61
CA LYS A 369 -6.77 28.68 4.54
C LYS A 369 -6.62 27.20 4.91
N SER A 370 -5.92 26.39 4.10
CA SER A 370 -5.52 25.01 4.42
C SER A 370 -4.62 24.40 3.34
N PHE A 371 -3.91 23.29 3.66
CA PHE A 371 -3.07 22.54 2.70
C PHE A 371 -3.83 21.99 1.47
N THR A 372 -5.16 21.87 1.57
CA THR A 372 -6.04 21.38 0.49
C THR A 372 -6.54 22.48 -0.44
N ASP A 373 -6.25 23.75 -0.13
CA ASP A 373 -6.70 24.87 -0.94
C ASP A 373 -5.90 24.97 -2.26
N ARG A 374 -6.61 25.07 -3.39
CA ARG A 374 -6.03 25.18 -4.74
C ARG A 374 -5.82 26.64 -5.17
N GLY A 375 -5.85 27.57 -4.22
CA GLY A 375 -5.58 28.99 -4.48
C GLY A 375 -4.19 29.24 -5.08
N THR A 376 -4.04 30.40 -5.72
CA THR A 376 -2.79 30.83 -6.38
C THR A 376 -1.69 31.04 -5.34
N ARG A 377 -0.66 30.18 -5.36
CA ARG A 377 0.51 30.29 -4.49
C ARG A 377 1.47 31.34 -5.03
N ILE A 378 1.76 32.39 -4.26
CA ILE A 378 2.70 33.43 -4.68
C ILE A 378 4.08 33.08 -4.13
N VAL A 379 4.94 32.57 -5.00
CA VAL A 379 6.33 32.23 -4.69
C VAL A 379 7.12 33.52 -4.42
N ALA A 380 7.90 33.54 -3.34
CA ALA A 380 8.86 34.59 -3.07
C ALA A 380 10.17 34.28 -3.82
N ASP A 381 10.82 35.31 -4.34
CA ASP A 381 12.12 35.19 -5.00
C ASP A 381 13.24 35.10 -3.95
N ILE A 382 13.29 33.97 -3.25
CA ILE A 382 14.29 33.65 -2.24
C ILE A 382 14.83 32.26 -2.53
N ASP A 383 16.14 32.16 -2.67
CA ASP A 383 16.82 30.89 -2.91
C ASP A 383 16.95 30.07 -1.63
N TYR A 384 16.71 28.77 -1.70
CA TYR A 384 16.88 27.88 -0.55
C TYR A 384 18.33 27.81 -0.06
N LEU A 385 19.32 28.23 -0.87
CA LEU A 385 20.71 28.40 -0.42
C LEU A 385 20.87 29.52 0.62
N GLU A 386 20.09 30.59 0.52
CA GLU A 386 20.03 31.64 1.55
C GLU A 386 19.41 31.08 2.83
N THR A 387 18.30 30.36 2.70
CA THR A 387 17.67 29.67 3.82
C THR A 387 18.64 28.74 4.53
N TRP A 388 19.48 28.01 3.78
CA TRP A 388 20.46 27.07 4.34
C TRP A 388 21.48 27.73 5.26
N LYS A 389 21.97 28.93 4.93
CA LYS A 389 22.89 29.68 5.81
C LYS A 389 22.28 29.96 7.18
N GLY A 390 20.98 30.28 7.21
CA GLY A 390 20.23 30.44 8.46
C GLY A 390 20.08 29.12 9.22
N MET A 391 19.93 27.99 8.52
CA MET A 391 19.91 26.65 9.14
C MET A 391 21.28 26.31 9.77
N GLU A 392 22.38 26.61 9.09
CA GLU A 392 23.75 26.44 9.62
C GLU A 392 23.96 27.26 10.90
N THR A 393 23.41 28.48 10.94
CA THR A 393 23.44 29.32 12.15
C THR A 393 22.64 28.70 13.29
N CYS A 394 21.46 28.13 13.02
CA CYS A 394 20.69 27.40 14.03
C CYS A 394 21.49 26.25 14.63
N LYS A 395 22.27 25.53 13.80
CA LYS A 395 23.14 24.45 14.26
C LYS A 395 24.31 24.97 15.10
N HIS A 396 25.01 26.00 14.64
CA HIS A 396 26.13 26.59 15.36
C HIS A 396 25.73 27.17 16.73
N LEU A 397 24.52 27.70 16.84
CA LEU A 397 23.96 28.19 18.11
C LEU A 397 23.44 27.08 19.04
N GLY A 398 23.47 25.81 18.62
CA GLY A 398 22.95 24.68 19.41
C GLY A 398 21.43 24.59 19.48
N LEU A 399 20.70 25.39 18.69
CA LEU A 399 19.23 25.34 18.62
C LEU A 399 18.74 24.06 17.93
N ALA A 400 19.53 23.55 16.98
CA ALA A 400 19.31 22.26 16.33
C ALA A 400 20.60 21.44 16.33
N HIS A 401 20.55 20.17 16.74
CA HIS A 401 21.72 19.29 16.69
C HIS A 401 22.08 18.87 15.26
N SER A 402 21.06 18.60 14.45
CA SER A 402 21.18 18.30 13.02
C SER A 402 20.27 19.18 12.19
N ILE A 403 20.69 19.44 10.96
CA ILE A 403 19.90 20.18 9.97
C ILE A 403 19.78 19.35 8.70
N GLY A 404 18.67 19.49 8.01
CA GLY A 404 18.39 18.75 6.79
C GLY A 404 17.37 19.45 5.91
N VAL A 405 16.91 18.73 4.90
CA VAL A 405 15.95 19.22 3.92
C VAL A 405 14.77 18.26 3.81
N SER A 406 13.66 18.71 3.24
CA SER A 406 12.50 17.89 2.93
C SER A 406 11.97 18.25 1.55
N ASN A 407 11.58 17.25 0.77
CA ASN A 407 11.08 17.40 -0.61
C ASN A 407 12.11 17.92 -1.61
N PHE A 408 13.40 17.68 -1.38
CA PHE A 408 14.46 18.03 -2.32
C PHE A 408 14.79 16.84 -3.23
N ASN A 409 14.99 17.12 -4.52
CA ASN A 409 15.53 16.15 -5.47
C ASN A 409 17.07 16.13 -5.46
N SER A 410 17.69 15.19 -6.17
CA SER A 410 19.14 15.00 -6.21
C SER A 410 19.89 16.24 -6.69
N GLU A 411 19.40 16.92 -7.72
CA GLU A 411 20.05 18.12 -8.27
C GLU A 411 20.01 19.30 -7.29
N GLN A 412 18.89 19.48 -6.60
CA GLN A 412 18.76 20.53 -5.58
C GLN A 412 19.71 20.28 -4.40
N ILE A 413 19.82 19.02 -3.95
CA ILE A 413 20.76 18.63 -2.89
C ILE A 413 22.21 18.77 -3.36
N LYS A 414 22.52 18.36 -4.59
CA LYS A 414 23.85 18.52 -5.18
C LYS A 414 24.27 19.99 -5.21
N ARG A 415 23.37 20.87 -5.66
CA ARG A 415 23.56 22.33 -5.62
C ARG A 415 23.76 22.84 -4.19
N LEU A 416 22.96 22.37 -3.23
CA LEU A 416 23.09 22.74 -1.83
C LEU A 416 24.47 22.37 -1.26
N ILE A 417 24.89 21.11 -1.44
CA ILE A 417 26.16 20.59 -0.92
C ILE A 417 27.35 21.35 -1.51
N SER A 418 27.24 21.84 -2.75
CA SER A 418 28.34 22.57 -3.40
C SER A 418 28.71 23.89 -2.72
N THR A 419 27.80 24.45 -1.91
CA THR A 419 28.02 25.72 -1.20
C THR A 419 27.90 25.63 0.32
N ALA A 420 27.39 24.51 0.85
CA ALA A 420 27.12 24.33 2.27
C ALA A 420 28.41 24.13 3.09
N GLN A 421 28.49 24.77 4.26
CA GLN A 421 29.51 24.49 5.28
C GLN A 421 29.16 23.22 6.06
N VAL A 422 27.86 23.01 6.31
CA VAL A 422 27.33 21.81 6.96
C VAL A 422 26.45 21.07 5.96
N LYS A 423 26.82 19.83 5.67
CA LYS A 423 26.00 18.96 4.81
C LYS A 423 24.64 18.66 5.45
N PRO A 424 23.53 18.62 4.67
CA PRO A 424 22.26 18.14 5.20
C PRO A 424 22.41 16.70 5.74
N ALA A 425 22.01 16.48 6.99
CA ALA A 425 22.04 15.16 7.61
C ALA A 425 20.87 14.27 7.13
N ASN A 426 19.78 14.88 6.67
CA ASN A 426 18.57 14.19 6.27
C ASN A 426 17.92 14.83 5.03
N ASN A 427 17.28 14.01 4.21
CA ASN A 427 16.28 14.42 3.24
C ASN A 427 14.98 13.66 3.51
N GLN A 428 13.93 14.36 3.94
CA GLN A 428 12.62 13.77 4.20
C GLN A 428 11.72 13.88 2.95
N VAL A 429 11.31 12.76 2.37
CA VAL A 429 10.56 12.71 1.10
C VAL A 429 9.45 11.65 1.11
N GLU A 430 8.51 11.73 0.18
CA GLU A 430 7.44 10.73 0.05
C GLU A 430 8.03 9.38 -0.41
N VAL A 431 7.92 8.33 0.40
CA VAL A 431 8.38 7.00 0.00
C VAL A 431 7.24 6.02 0.22
N SER A 432 6.81 5.31 -0.81
CA SER A 432 5.78 4.27 -0.74
C SER A 432 6.11 3.10 -1.67
N LEU A 433 5.30 2.04 -1.68
CA LEU A 433 5.46 0.93 -2.62
C LEU A 433 5.43 1.38 -4.09
N ASN A 434 4.61 2.39 -4.42
CA ASN A 434 4.51 2.96 -5.78
C ASN A 434 5.57 4.01 -6.09
N LEU A 435 6.12 4.65 -5.05
CA LEU A 435 7.08 5.73 -5.16
C LEU A 435 8.28 5.44 -4.25
N ASN A 436 9.06 4.42 -4.63
CA ASN A 436 10.18 3.95 -3.80
C ASN A 436 11.40 4.90 -3.81
N GLN A 437 11.41 5.91 -4.69
CA GLN A 437 12.46 6.92 -4.83
C GLN A 437 13.90 6.35 -4.85
N LYS A 438 14.10 5.16 -5.42
CA LYS A 438 15.37 4.41 -5.35
C LYS A 438 16.59 5.25 -5.75
N ALA A 439 16.51 6.00 -6.86
CA ALA A 439 17.61 6.85 -7.32
C ALA A 439 17.98 7.95 -6.32
N LEU A 440 16.98 8.61 -5.71
CA LEU A 440 17.20 9.63 -4.68
C LEU A 440 17.76 9.03 -3.40
N ILE A 441 17.25 7.86 -2.97
CA ILE A 441 17.76 7.14 -1.79
C ILE A 441 19.22 6.76 -1.99
N THR A 442 19.58 6.21 -3.15
CA THR A 442 20.98 5.88 -3.48
C THR A 442 21.86 7.12 -3.46
N PHE A 443 21.45 8.19 -4.13
CA PHE A 443 22.18 9.46 -4.14
C PHE A 443 22.40 10.02 -2.73
N CYS A 444 21.35 10.06 -1.90
CA CYS A 444 21.47 10.51 -0.52
C CYS A 444 22.42 9.62 0.28
N LYS A 445 22.36 8.30 0.13
CA LYS A 445 23.25 7.33 0.78
C LYS A 445 24.73 7.54 0.39
N GLU A 446 25.04 7.70 -0.89
CA GLU A 446 26.38 8.00 -1.41
C GLU A 446 26.95 9.30 -0.80
N HIS A 447 26.05 10.19 -0.40
CA HIS A 447 26.38 11.45 0.21
C HIS A 447 26.25 11.44 1.76
N ASN A 448 26.08 10.29 2.41
CA ASN A 448 25.90 10.21 3.87
C ASN A 448 24.72 11.06 4.38
N ILE A 449 23.64 11.12 3.61
CA ILE A 449 22.38 11.79 3.94
C ILE A 449 21.34 10.72 4.20
N VAL A 450 20.74 10.72 5.38
CA VAL A 450 19.66 9.78 5.72
C VAL A 450 18.39 10.17 4.95
N VAL A 451 17.70 9.20 4.36
CA VAL A 451 16.36 9.44 3.80
C VAL A 451 15.28 9.00 4.78
N THR A 452 14.40 9.93 5.14
CA THR A 452 13.20 9.62 5.91
C THR A 452 11.97 9.64 5.01
N GLY A 453 11.33 8.50 4.83
CA GLY A 453 10.12 8.31 4.05
C GLY A 453 8.87 8.72 4.81
N TYR A 454 8.10 9.67 4.27
CA TYR A 454 6.73 9.96 4.72
C TYR A 454 5.69 9.40 3.74
N SER A 455 4.43 9.30 4.19
CA SER A 455 3.34 8.67 3.45
C SER A 455 3.68 7.25 2.93
N PRO A 456 4.15 6.34 3.81
CA PRO A 456 4.54 4.96 3.44
C PRO A 456 3.45 4.17 2.71
N PHE A 457 2.23 4.64 2.84
CA PHE A 457 0.98 4.00 2.48
C PHE A 457 0.34 4.62 1.22
N GLY A 458 1.00 5.60 0.61
CA GLY A 458 0.40 6.43 -0.42
C GLY A 458 -0.64 7.41 0.15
N ASN A 459 -1.37 8.08 -0.73
CA ASN A 459 -2.35 9.11 -0.40
C ASN A 459 -3.73 8.67 -0.90
N PRO A 460 -4.55 7.99 -0.07
CA PRO A 460 -5.86 7.50 -0.48
C PRO A 460 -6.74 8.69 -0.94
N GLY A 461 -7.14 8.68 -2.21
CA GLY A 461 -8.05 9.69 -2.77
C GLY A 461 -7.41 10.88 -3.48
N ASN A 462 -6.09 10.89 -3.74
CA ASN A 462 -5.51 11.93 -4.60
C ASN A 462 -5.66 11.58 -6.10
N SER A 463 -5.98 12.61 -6.89
CA SER A 463 -6.21 12.63 -8.35
C SER A 463 -5.05 12.14 -9.26
N ARG A 464 -4.01 11.50 -8.72
CA ARG A 464 -2.81 11.05 -9.47
C ARG A 464 -2.85 9.59 -9.95
N GLY A 465 -3.90 8.84 -9.67
CA GLY A 465 -4.11 7.50 -10.22
C GLY A 465 -3.09 6.43 -9.77
N LEU A 466 -2.47 6.60 -8.59
CA LEU A 466 -1.59 5.58 -8.02
C LEU A 466 -2.43 4.59 -7.19
N ASP A 467 -2.53 3.35 -7.66
CA ASP A 467 -3.31 2.29 -7.04
C ASP A 467 -2.86 1.99 -5.60
N ASN A 468 -3.81 1.73 -4.71
CA ASN A 468 -3.49 1.30 -3.34
C ASN A 468 -2.92 -0.13 -3.37
N LEU A 469 -1.59 -0.26 -3.39
CA LEU A 469 -0.91 -1.57 -3.53
C LEU A 469 -1.07 -2.51 -2.33
N TRP A 470 -1.64 -2.03 -1.23
CA TRP A 470 -1.87 -2.84 -0.03
C TRP A 470 -2.80 -4.04 -0.25
N ASN A 471 -3.68 -3.95 -1.24
CA ASN A 471 -4.61 -5.04 -1.59
C ASN A 471 -4.07 -5.94 -2.72
N THR A 472 -2.82 -5.76 -3.14
CA THR A 472 -2.23 -6.64 -4.15
C THR A 472 -2.00 -8.04 -3.60
N THR A 473 -2.15 -9.05 -4.45
CA THR A 473 -1.92 -10.45 -4.10
C THR A 473 -0.57 -10.67 -3.43
N VAL A 474 0.48 -9.98 -3.91
CA VAL A 474 1.84 -10.08 -3.34
C VAL A 474 1.89 -9.62 -1.88
N ILE A 475 1.29 -8.47 -1.56
CA ILE A 475 1.28 -7.97 -0.17
C ILE A 475 0.43 -8.87 0.72
N GLN A 476 -0.70 -9.38 0.20
CA GLN A 476 -1.56 -10.31 0.94
C GLN A 476 -0.85 -11.65 1.22
N GLU A 477 -0.14 -12.20 0.24
CA GLU A 477 0.67 -13.42 0.40
C GLU A 477 1.78 -13.22 1.44
N LEU A 478 2.49 -12.09 1.39
CA LEU A 478 3.51 -11.75 2.39
C LEU A 478 2.89 -11.57 3.77
N SER A 479 1.73 -10.93 3.86
CA SER A 479 0.97 -10.78 5.10
C SER A 479 0.62 -12.14 5.71
N CYS A 480 0.10 -13.07 4.90
CA CYS A 480 -0.16 -14.44 5.33
C CYS A 480 1.13 -15.17 5.76
N LYS A 481 2.19 -15.08 4.94
CA LYS A 481 3.47 -15.76 5.19
C LYS A 481 4.12 -15.34 6.51
N TYR A 482 4.14 -14.04 6.81
CA TYR A 482 4.77 -13.52 8.02
C TYR A 482 3.81 -13.40 9.20
N ASN A 483 2.52 -13.70 9.00
CA ASN A 483 1.46 -13.43 9.97
C ASN A 483 1.47 -11.96 10.43
N LYS A 484 1.52 -11.04 9.46
CA LYS A 484 1.62 -9.59 9.66
C LYS A 484 0.60 -8.87 8.78
N THR A 485 0.18 -7.67 9.16
CA THR A 485 -0.77 -6.89 8.35
C THR A 485 -0.09 -6.33 7.08
N PRO A 486 -0.87 -5.94 6.05
CA PRO A 486 -0.35 -5.27 4.87
C PRO A 486 0.43 -3.99 5.19
N ALA A 487 0.01 -3.26 6.23
CA ALA A 487 0.69 -2.06 6.70
C ALA A 487 2.07 -2.41 7.30
N GLN A 488 2.15 -3.44 8.14
CA GLN A 488 3.42 -3.91 8.70
C GLN A 488 4.39 -4.38 7.62
N VAL A 489 3.93 -5.17 6.65
CA VAL A 489 4.74 -5.61 5.50
C VAL A 489 5.26 -4.40 4.71
N THR A 490 4.41 -3.41 4.45
CA THR A 490 4.77 -2.18 3.73
C THR A 490 5.84 -1.38 4.47
N LEU A 491 5.62 -1.11 5.77
CA LEU A 491 6.58 -0.38 6.60
C LEU A 491 7.92 -1.13 6.65
N ARG A 492 7.88 -2.46 6.85
CA ARG A 492 9.09 -3.27 6.92
C ARG A 492 9.87 -3.28 5.61
N PHE A 493 9.17 -3.33 4.47
CA PHE A 493 9.79 -3.24 3.16
C PHE A 493 10.55 -1.91 2.98
N ILE A 494 9.90 -0.77 3.27
CA ILE A 494 10.52 0.55 3.12
C ILE A 494 11.73 0.69 4.05
N LEU A 495 11.63 0.18 5.29
CA LEU A 495 12.74 0.15 6.23
C LEU A 495 13.94 -0.65 5.68
N GLN A 496 13.69 -1.83 5.12
CA GLN A 496 14.74 -2.69 4.54
C GLN A 496 15.32 -2.16 3.23
N MET A 497 14.64 -1.25 2.52
CA MET A 497 15.21 -0.51 1.40
C MET A 497 16.24 0.56 1.83
N GLY A 498 16.41 0.78 3.14
CA GLY A 498 17.39 1.73 3.68
C GLY A 498 16.84 3.14 3.92
N SER A 499 15.51 3.31 3.95
CA SER A 499 14.88 4.56 4.37
C SER A 499 14.36 4.43 5.80
N ALA A 500 14.68 5.40 6.67
CA ALA A 500 13.92 5.58 7.90
C ALA A 500 12.47 5.92 7.54
N ILE A 501 11.49 5.59 8.38
CA ILE A 501 10.07 5.76 8.03
C ILE A 501 9.32 6.49 9.12
N ILE A 502 8.41 7.37 8.69
CA ILE A 502 7.42 7.99 9.57
C ILE A 502 6.03 7.64 9.08
N SER A 503 5.22 7.09 9.98
CA SER A 503 3.82 6.76 9.72
C SER A 503 2.91 7.64 10.57
N LYS A 504 1.87 8.22 9.96
CA LYS A 504 0.90 9.04 10.67
C LYS A 504 -0.23 8.15 11.18
N SER A 505 -0.47 8.18 12.48
CA SER A 505 -1.68 7.64 13.09
C SER A 505 -1.95 8.35 14.41
N VAL A 506 -3.23 8.56 14.72
CA VAL A 506 -3.70 8.93 16.06
C VAL A 506 -4.46 7.78 16.73
N THR A 507 -4.65 6.67 16.01
CA THR A 507 -5.35 5.47 16.51
C THR A 507 -4.37 4.57 17.26
N LYS A 508 -4.60 4.35 18.56
CA LYS A 508 -3.72 3.55 19.45
C LYS A 508 -3.43 2.15 18.88
N SER A 509 -4.41 1.43 18.34
CA SER A 509 -4.20 0.10 17.73
C SER A 509 -3.24 0.13 16.54
N ARG A 510 -3.38 1.12 15.63
CA ARG A 510 -2.47 1.30 14.49
C ARG A 510 -1.08 1.75 14.92
N ILE A 511 -0.97 2.58 15.96
CA ILE A 511 0.33 2.98 16.53
C ILE A 511 1.06 1.75 17.07
N LYS A 512 0.35 0.87 17.80
CA LYS A 512 0.89 -0.40 18.28
C LYS A 512 1.29 -1.34 17.14
N GLU A 513 0.41 -1.51 16.15
CA GLU A 513 0.68 -2.32 14.97
C GLU A 513 1.94 -1.86 14.22
N ASN A 514 2.13 -0.55 14.07
CA ASN A 514 3.26 0.03 13.33
C ASN A 514 4.62 -0.09 14.03
N ILE A 515 4.68 -0.22 15.36
CA ILE A 515 5.96 -0.42 16.07
C ILE A 515 6.40 -1.89 16.07
N GLU A 516 5.47 -2.82 15.89
CA GLU A 516 5.72 -4.27 15.79
C GLU A 516 6.33 -4.68 14.43
N ILE A 517 6.98 -3.76 13.72
CA ILE A 517 7.67 -4.00 12.45
C ILE A 517 9.12 -4.45 12.64
N PHE A 518 9.65 -4.40 13.86
CA PHE A 518 11.04 -4.75 14.17
C PHE A 518 11.24 -6.22 14.54
N ASP A 519 10.17 -6.97 14.79
CA ASP A 519 10.21 -8.37 15.21
C ASP A 519 10.27 -9.38 14.06
N PHE A 520 10.18 -8.92 12.81
CA PHE A 520 10.31 -9.75 11.62
C PHE A 520 11.20 -9.10 10.57
N ASN A 521 11.82 -9.92 9.72
CA ASN A 521 12.47 -9.49 8.50
C ASN A 521 11.71 -10.09 7.33
N LEU A 522 11.45 -9.26 6.32
CA LEU A 522 11.22 -9.80 4.99
C LEU A 522 12.55 -10.43 4.57
N THR A 523 12.61 -11.76 4.60
CA THR A 523 13.73 -12.48 3.96
C THR A 523 13.72 -12.06 2.50
N LEU A 524 14.89 -11.80 1.91
CA LEU A 524 15.05 -11.68 0.46
C LEU A 524 14.60 -12.99 -0.19
N ILE A 525 13.29 -13.14 -0.33
CA ILE A 525 12.61 -14.05 -1.21
C ILE A 525 11.72 -13.10 -2.00
N ASN A 526 12.10 -12.91 -3.26
CA ASN A 526 11.28 -12.31 -4.30
C ASN A 526 10.85 -10.85 -4.09
N MET A 527 11.73 -9.90 -4.40
CA MET A 527 11.31 -9.05 -5.52
C MET A 527 11.13 -10.02 -6.67
N ALA A 528 9.89 -10.28 -7.11
CA ALA A 528 9.66 -11.15 -8.26
C ALA A 528 10.67 -10.76 -9.34
N VAL A 529 11.51 -11.71 -9.77
CA VAL A 529 12.46 -11.48 -10.87
C VAL A 529 11.64 -10.80 -11.96
N PRO A 530 12.03 -9.59 -12.42
CA PRO A 530 11.24 -8.88 -13.41
C PRO A 530 10.96 -9.81 -14.58
N THR A 531 9.75 -9.76 -15.13
CA THR A 531 9.41 -10.59 -16.29
C THR A 531 9.28 -9.73 -17.52
N TRP A 532 9.62 -10.30 -18.67
CA TRP A 532 9.38 -9.70 -19.97
C TRP A 532 8.24 -10.43 -20.64
N THR A 533 7.40 -9.68 -21.35
CA THR A 533 6.25 -10.23 -22.06
C THR A 533 6.64 -10.49 -23.51
N PHE A 534 6.41 -11.72 -23.98
CA PHE A 534 6.53 -12.10 -25.37
C PHE A 534 5.39 -11.54 -26.22
N ASN A 535 5.55 -11.53 -27.54
CA ASN A 535 4.49 -11.15 -28.47
C ASN A 535 3.28 -12.10 -28.48
N ASP A 536 3.39 -13.29 -27.87
CA ASP A 536 2.27 -14.21 -27.65
C ASP A 536 1.64 -14.11 -26.25
N GLY A 537 2.03 -13.10 -25.46
CA GLY A 537 1.48 -12.80 -24.13
C GLY A 537 2.09 -13.59 -22.97
N ASN A 538 2.86 -14.66 -23.25
CA ASN A 538 3.59 -15.39 -22.23
C ASN A 538 4.72 -14.53 -21.63
N LYS A 539 5.18 -14.90 -20.43
CA LYS A 539 6.18 -14.14 -19.68
C LYS A 539 7.43 -14.96 -19.44
N ILE A 540 8.60 -14.34 -19.60
CA ILE A 540 9.91 -14.93 -19.29
C ILE A 540 10.58 -14.15 -18.15
N PRO A 541 11.19 -14.81 -17.15
CA PRO A 541 12.01 -14.14 -16.14
C PRO A 541 13.23 -13.44 -16.75
N ALA A 542 13.58 -12.26 -16.26
CA ALA A 542 14.66 -11.41 -16.77
C ALA A 542 16.07 -11.87 -16.38
N ILE A 543 16.22 -13.07 -15.80
CA ILE A 543 17.48 -13.78 -15.64
C ILE A 543 17.20 -15.28 -15.59
N GLY A 544 18.08 -16.08 -16.18
CA GLY A 544 18.02 -17.54 -16.09
C GLY A 544 19.37 -18.19 -15.78
N LEU A 545 19.33 -19.47 -15.42
CA LEU A 545 20.54 -20.29 -15.25
C LEU A 545 20.86 -21.03 -16.56
N GLY A 546 22.02 -20.73 -17.16
CA GLY A 546 22.53 -21.53 -18.27
C GLY A 546 23.14 -22.85 -17.78
N THR A 547 22.97 -23.94 -18.53
CA THR A 547 23.41 -25.29 -18.10
C THR A 547 24.53 -25.93 -18.92
N TYR A 548 24.99 -25.26 -19.99
CA TYR A 548 26.03 -25.77 -20.90
C TYR A 548 27.37 -26.07 -20.20
N LEU A 549 28.03 -27.18 -20.57
CA LEU A 549 29.32 -27.64 -20.02
C LEU A 549 29.31 -27.93 -18.51
N SER A 550 28.15 -28.24 -17.94
CA SER A 550 28.09 -28.77 -16.56
C SER A 550 28.38 -30.26 -16.62
N LYS A 551 29.28 -30.75 -15.76
CA LYS A 551 29.62 -32.18 -15.74
C LYS A 551 28.44 -32.98 -15.14
N PRO A 552 28.35 -34.28 -15.45
CA PRO A 552 27.35 -35.15 -14.82
C PRO A 552 27.39 -35.05 -13.29
N GLY A 553 26.22 -34.90 -12.67
CA GLY A 553 26.01 -34.75 -11.23
C GLY A 553 26.18 -33.31 -10.69
N GLU A 554 26.81 -32.39 -11.44
CA GLU A 554 26.96 -30.99 -11.01
C GLU A 554 25.73 -30.15 -11.36
N VAL A 555 25.08 -30.41 -12.50
CA VAL A 555 23.98 -29.55 -12.99
C VAL A 555 22.71 -29.73 -12.16
N GLU A 556 22.42 -30.95 -11.71
CA GLU A 556 21.25 -31.22 -10.86
C GLU A 556 21.33 -30.40 -9.57
N ILE A 557 22.48 -30.43 -8.90
CA ILE A 557 22.75 -29.66 -7.68
C ILE A 557 22.66 -28.14 -7.95
N ALA A 558 23.18 -27.69 -9.08
CA ALA A 558 23.16 -26.29 -9.48
C ALA A 558 21.72 -25.79 -9.72
N VAL A 559 20.90 -26.56 -10.43
CA VAL A 559 19.50 -26.22 -10.74
C VAL A 559 18.67 -26.22 -9.46
N LYS A 560 18.80 -27.24 -8.60
CA LYS A 560 18.12 -27.27 -7.29
C LYS A 560 18.44 -26.02 -6.47
N TYR A 561 19.72 -25.70 -6.33
CA TYR A 561 20.15 -24.53 -5.58
C TYR A 561 19.67 -23.22 -6.21
N ALA A 562 19.69 -23.11 -7.54
CA ALA A 562 19.17 -21.92 -8.24
C ALA A 562 17.68 -21.72 -7.96
N ILE A 563 16.88 -22.78 -7.99
CA ILE A 563 15.44 -22.73 -7.67
C ILE A 563 15.24 -22.29 -6.21
N ASP A 564 16.02 -22.86 -5.27
CA ASP A 564 15.94 -22.54 -3.84
C ASP A 564 16.19 -21.05 -3.55
N ILE A 565 17.11 -20.41 -4.28
CA ILE A 565 17.46 -19.01 -4.06
C ILE A 565 16.62 -18.02 -4.89
N GLY A 566 15.73 -18.51 -5.77
CA GLY A 566 14.75 -17.68 -6.46
C GLY A 566 14.83 -17.65 -8.00
N TYR A 567 15.74 -18.38 -8.65
CA TYR A 567 15.67 -18.52 -10.10
C TYR A 567 14.35 -19.18 -10.49
N ARG A 568 13.74 -18.64 -11.54
CA ARG A 568 12.55 -19.19 -12.18
C ARG A 568 12.71 -19.39 -13.69
N HIS A 569 13.95 -19.33 -14.20
CA HIS A 569 14.25 -19.62 -15.61
C HIS A 569 15.49 -20.51 -15.71
N ILE A 570 15.37 -21.66 -16.37
CA ILE A 570 16.46 -22.60 -16.66
C ILE A 570 16.62 -22.72 -18.18
N ASP A 571 17.83 -22.48 -18.69
CA ASP A 571 18.19 -22.66 -20.09
C ASP A 571 19.00 -23.95 -20.28
N THR A 572 18.49 -24.85 -21.12
CA THR A 572 19.14 -26.10 -21.53
C THR A 572 19.06 -26.29 -23.04
N ALA A 573 19.56 -27.42 -23.54
CA ALA A 573 19.48 -27.84 -24.93
C ALA A 573 19.76 -29.34 -25.05
N LEU A 574 19.18 -29.99 -26.05
CA LEU A 574 19.43 -31.41 -26.34
C LEU A 574 20.93 -31.73 -26.51
N LEU A 575 21.68 -30.83 -27.18
CA LEU A 575 23.12 -30.98 -27.40
C LEU A 575 23.91 -31.12 -26.08
N TYR A 576 23.47 -30.49 -25.01
CA TYR A 576 24.25 -30.41 -23.77
C TYR A 576 24.36 -31.76 -23.08
N GLY A 577 23.51 -32.73 -23.44
CA GLY A 577 23.52 -34.08 -22.90
C GLY A 577 23.11 -34.18 -21.43
N ASN A 578 22.51 -33.11 -20.87
CA ASN A 578 22.22 -32.99 -19.45
C ASN A 578 20.76 -32.60 -19.13
N GLU A 579 19.87 -32.62 -20.12
CA GLU A 579 18.44 -32.38 -19.95
C GLU A 579 17.81 -33.28 -18.87
N LYS A 580 18.27 -34.53 -18.77
CA LYS A 580 17.76 -35.46 -17.75
C LYS A 580 18.00 -34.95 -16.33
N GLU A 581 19.23 -34.56 -16.01
CA GLU A 581 19.59 -34.04 -14.68
C GLU A 581 18.88 -32.71 -14.37
N VAL A 582 18.69 -31.86 -15.39
CA VAL A 582 17.88 -30.64 -15.25
C VAL A 582 16.43 -30.98 -14.91
N GLY A 583 15.86 -31.97 -15.59
CA GLY A 583 14.52 -32.48 -15.34
C GLY A 583 14.36 -33.08 -13.95
N ASP A 584 15.30 -33.94 -13.54
CA ASP A 584 15.33 -34.58 -12.22
C ASP A 584 15.33 -33.50 -11.11
N ALA A 585 16.16 -32.46 -11.23
CA ALA A 585 16.20 -31.33 -10.29
C ALA A 585 14.87 -30.56 -10.20
N ILE A 586 14.23 -30.29 -11.34
CA ILE A 586 12.95 -29.56 -11.37
C ILE A 586 11.85 -30.39 -10.71
N ARG A 587 11.74 -31.67 -11.05
CA ARG A 587 10.70 -32.56 -10.50
C ARG A 587 10.87 -32.74 -9.00
N GLU A 588 12.09 -32.91 -8.50
CA GLU A 588 12.33 -33.00 -7.06
C GLU A 588 11.90 -31.71 -6.34
N LYS A 589 12.18 -30.53 -6.91
CA LYS A 589 11.72 -29.25 -6.31
C LYS A 589 10.20 -29.06 -6.37
N ILE A 590 9.53 -29.71 -7.32
CA ILE A 590 8.06 -29.77 -7.36
C ILE A 590 7.54 -30.73 -6.28
N GLU A 591 8.14 -31.92 -6.15
CA GLU A 591 7.78 -32.91 -5.13
C GLU A 591 8.00 -32.40 -3.70
N GLU A 592 9.07 -31.63 -3.47
CA GLU A 592 9.34 -30.93 -2.20
C GLU A 592 8.35 -29.79 -1.91
N GLY A 593 7.54 -29.38 -2.88
CA GLY A 593 6.60 -28.26 -2.77
C GLY A 593 7.27 -26.87 -2.81
N VAL A 594 8.52 -26.77 -3.28
CA VAL A 594 9.27 -25.51 -3.39
C VAL A 594 8.73 -24.65 -4.54
N ILE A 595 8.33 -25.29 -5.63
CA ILE A 595 7.73 -24.67 -6.83
C ILE A 595 6.62 -25.56 -7.40
N LYS A 596 5.75 -24.99 -8.21
CA LYS A 596 4.89 -25.73 -9.14
C LYS A 596 5.50 -25.72 -10.54
N ARG A 597 5.00 -26.57 -11.45
CA ARG A 597 5.48 -26.57 -12.84
C ARG A 597 5.28 -25.22 -13.51
N GLU A 598 4.16 -24.56 -13.25
CA GLU A 598 3.85 -23.22 -13.78
C GLU A 598 4.72 -22.10 -13.20
N ASP A 599 5.46 -22.34 -12.11
CA ASP A 599 6.36 -21.34 -11.52
C ASP A 599 7.73 -21.30 -12.22
N ILE A 600 8.14 -22.36 -12.92
CA ILE A 600 9.48 -22.49 -13.52
C ILE A 600 9.40 -22.40 -15.05
N PHE A 601 10.20 -21.50 -15.62
CA PHE A 601 10.33 -21.32 -17.07
C PHE A 601 11.49 -22.16 -17.61
N VAL A 602 11.22 -23.12 -18.47
CA VAL A 602 12.22 -24.02 -19.05
C VAL A 602 12.39 -23.74 -20.54
N THR A 603 13.62 -23.43 -20.94
CA THR A 603 14.02 -23.28 -22.35
C THR A 603 14.82 -24.50 -22.80
N THR A 604 14.45 -25.13 -23.91
CA THR A 604 15.32 -26.10 -24.62
C THR A 604 15.38 -25.81 -26.12
N LYS A 605 16.24 -26.54 -26.86
CA LYS A 605 16.62 -26.18 -28.23
C LYS A 605 16.70 -27.40 -29.15
N LEU A 606 16.15 -27.26 -30.35
CA LEU A 606 16.29 -28.18 -31.49
C LEU A 606 17.70 -28.11 -32.06
N TRP A 607 18.41 -29.24 -32.13
CA TRP A 607 19.77 -29.30 -32.64
C TRP A 607 19.84 -29.44 -34.16
N SER A 608 20.96 -29.04 -34.76
CA SER A 608 21.14 -28.89 -36.20
C SER A 608 21.02 -30.17 -37.02
N ASN A 609 21.15 -31.36 -36.43
CA ASN A 609 21.01 -32.65 -37.13
C ASN A 609 19.54 -33.10 -37.32
N THR A 610 18.56 -32.34 -36.82
CA THR A 610 17.13 -32.68 -36.91
C THR A 610 16.26 -31.50 -37.40
N HIS A 611 16.68 -30.85 -38.49
CA HIS A 611 16.01 -29.66 -39.01
C HIS A 611 14.86 -29.94 -40.00
N LYS A 612 14.74 -31.17 -40.53
CA LYS A 612 13.61 -31.52 -41.41
C LYS A 612 12.29 -31.39 -40.68
N GLU A 613 11.25 -30.93 -41.38
CA GLU A 613 9.94 -30.60 -40.78
C GLU A 613 9.38 -31.76 -39.92
N ASP A 614 9.47 -32.99 -40.44
CA ASP A 614 8.96 -34.21 -39.82
C ASP A 614 9.78 -34.70 -38.62
N GLN A 615 11.00 -34.18 -38.42
CA GLN A 615 11.88 -34.53 -37.30
C GLN A 615 11.72 -33.60 -36.10
N VAL A 616 11.20 -32.39 -36.28
CA VAL A 616 11.13 -31.37 -35.21
C VAL A 616 10.28 -31.84 -34.03
N VAL A 617 9.06 -32.33 -34.30
CA VAL A 617 8.14 -32.80 -33.25
C VAL A 617 8.69 -34.02 -32.50
N PRO A 618 9.18 -35.09 -33.17
CA PRO A 618 9.87 -36.19 -32.50
C PRO A 618 11.03 -35.73 -31.59
N THR A 619 11.85 -34.80 -32.06
CA THR A 619 12.99 -34.28 -31.27
C THR A 619 12.52 -33.46 -30.06
N CYS A 620 11.47 -32.66 -30.21
CA CYS A 620 10.87 -31.95 -29.07
C CYS A 620 10.36 -32.93 -28.00
N LYS A 621 9.66 -34.00 -28.42
CA LYS A 621 9.20 -35.07 -27.51
C LYS A 621 10.36 -35.80 -26.83
N LYS A 622 11.49 -36.00 -27.53
CA LYS A 622 12.71 -36.56 -26.94
C LYS A 622 13.26 -35.67 -25.82
N SER A 623 13.34 -34.35 -26.03
CA SER A 623 13.74 -33.41 -24.98
C SER A 623 12.77 -33.40 -23.80
N LEU A 624 11.45 -33.43 -24.05
CA LEU A 624 10.44 -33.53 -23.01
C LEU A 624 10.57 -34.82 -22.19
N ALA A 625 10.83 -35.95 -22.84
CA ALA A 625 11.07 -37.22 -22.18
C ALA A 625 12.34 -37.19 -21.32
N ASN A 626 13.43 -36.60 -21.82
CA ASN A 626 14.64 -36.40 -21.03
C ASN A 626 14.34 -35.56 -19.78
N LEU A 627 13.68 -34.42 -19.95
CA LEU A 627 13.32 -33.51 -18.86
C LEU A 627 12.25 -34.10 -17.91
N GLY A 628 11.53 -35.14 -18.33
CA GLY A 628 10.35 -35.64 -17.64
C GLY A 628 9.26 -34.58 -17.49
N LEU A 629 9.06 -33.74 -18.51
CA LEU A 629 8.07 -32.66 -18.51
C LEU A 629 7.04 -32.88 -19.62
N GLU A 630 5.82 -32.39 -19.41
CA GLU A 630 4.75 -32.43 -20.44
C GLU A 630 4.91 -31.34 -21.50
N TYR A 631 5.50 -30.19 -21.12
CA TYR A 631 5.77 -29.08 -22.01
C TYR A 631 7.04 -28.33 -21.59
N VAL A 632 7.63 -27.59 -22.53
CA VAL A 632 8.62 -26.53 -22.25
C VAL A 632 8.00 -25.15 -22.46
N ASP A 633 8.50 -24.16 -21.74
CA ASP A 633 7.99 -22.80 -21.84
C ASP A 633 8.48 -22.12 -23.12
N LEU A 634 9.71 -22.44 -23.54
CA LEU A 634 10.29 -21.95 -24.78
C LEU A 634 11.08 -23.05 -25.51
N TYR A 635 10.77 -23.26 -26.78
CA TYR A 635 11.53 -24.12 -27.67
C TYR A 635 12.19 -23.31 -28.80
N LEU A 636 13.51 -23.44 -28.95
CA LEU A 636 14.29 -22.64 -29.91
C LEU A 636 14.88 -23.51 -31.03
N ILE A 637 14.90 -23.00 -32.25
CA ILE A 637 15.86 -23.50 -33.26
C ILE A 637 17.26 -23.06 -32.82
N HIS A 638 18.19 -23.98 -32.55
CA HIS A 638 19.49 -23.66 -31.93
C HIS A 638 20.42 -22.89 -32.89
N TRP A 639 20.41 -23.23 -34.18
CA TRP A 639 21.18 -22.54 -35.22
C TRP A 639 20.35 -22.43 -36.50
N PRO A 640 20.56 -21.42 -37.36
CA PRO A 640 19.83 -21.29 -38.63
C PRO A 640 20.29 -22.29 -39.72
N PHE A 641 21.45 -22.95 -39.54
CA PHE A 641 21.96 -23.96 -40.46
C PHE A 641 21.70 -25.39 -39.97
N ALA A 642 21.54 -26.32 -40.92
CA ALA A 642 21.32 -27.73 -40.66
C ALA A 642 22.61 -28.55 -40.87
N PHE A 643 22.71 -29.67 -40.16
CA PHE A 643 23.69 -30.73 -40.39
C PHE A 643 23.02 -31.90 -41.10
N LYS A 644 23.83 -32.77 -41.71
CA LYS A 644 23.36 -34.03 -42.26
C LYS A 644 22.55 -34.80 -41.22
N GLU A 645 21.40 -35.32 -41.62
CA GLU A 645 20.52 -36.01 -40.69
C GLU A 645 21.12 -37.35 -40.23
N GLY A 646 20.86 -37.69 -38.96
CA GLY A 646 21.33 -38.93 -38.35
C GLY A 646 21.47 -38.81 -36.83
N ASP A 647 21.92 -39.89 -36.19
CA ASP A 647 22.08 -39.95 -34.72
C ASP A 647 23.28 -39.14 -34.21
N GLU A 648 24.27 -38.88 -35.08
CA GLU A 648 25.44 -38.08 -34.74
C GLU A 648 25.07 -36.60 -34.59
N LEU A 649 25.35 -36.02 -33.42
CA LEU A 649 25.11 -34.60 -33.16
C LEU A 649 26.06 -33.69 -33.97
N LEU A 650 27.26 -34.17 -34.30
CA LEU A 650 28.25 -33.42 -35.09
C LEU A 650 28.76 -34.34 -36.21
N PRO A 651 27.95 -34.58 -37.26
CA PRO A 651 28.29 -35.54 -38.30
C PRO A 651 29.49 -35.02 -39.09
N LYS A 652 30.54 -35.84 -39.21
CA LYS A 652 31.78 -35.45 -39.88
C LYS A 652 32.15 -36.44 -40.98
N ASP A 653 32.78 -35.96 -42.04
CA ASP A 653 33.39 -36.84 -43.04
C ASP A 653 34.72 -37.43 -42.55
N ALA A 654 35.34 -38.26 -43.39
CA ALA A 654 36.63 -38.89 -43.08
C ALA A 654 37.78 -37.90 -42.86
N SER A 655 37.66 -36.65 -43.33
CA SER A 655 38.63 -35.57 -43.11
C SER A 655 38.38 -34.79 -41.82
N GLY A 656 37.31 -35.11 -41.08
CA GLY A 656 36.88 -34.41 -39.88
C GLY A 656 36.06 -33.14 -40.15
N LYS A 657 35.69 -32.89 -41.42
CA LYS A 657 34.86 -31.75 -41.83
C LYS A 657 33.40 -32.01 -41.51
N LEU A 658 32.72 -30.99 -40.99
CA LEU A 658 31.30 -31.06 -40.61
C LEU A 658 30.42 -31.22 -41.86
N LEU A 659 29.52 -32.20 -41.83
CA LEU A 659 28.57 -32.48 -42.89
C LEU A 659 27.33 -31.61 -42.72
N LEU A 660 27.17 -30.63 -43.61
CA LEU A 660 26.04 -29.71 -43.63
C LEU A 660 24.85 -30.31 -44.41
N SER A 661 23.64 -29.86 -44.08
CA SER A 661 22.42 -30.10 -44.86
C SER A 661 21.89 -28.77 -45.40
N ASP A 662 21.23 -28.83 -46.55
CA ASP A 662 20.61 -27.68 -47.22
C ASP A 662 19.19 -27.37 -46.71
N THR A 663 18.70 -28.12 -45.71
CA THR A 663 17.38 -27.92 -45.10
C THR A 663 17.20 -26.46 -44.67
N ASP A 664 16.11 -25.87 -45.14
CA ASP A 664 15.81 -24.46 -44.91
C ASP A 664 15.21 -24.26 -43.51
N TYR A 665 15.68 -23.27 -42.76
CA TYR A 665 15.11 -22.96 -41.45
C TYR A 665 13.62 -22.56 -41.51
N LEU A 666 13.08 -22.18 -42.68
CA LEU A 666 11.63 -21.97 -42.86
C LEU A 666 10.85 -23.29 -42.87
N GLU A 667 11.45 -24.36 -43.40
CA GLU A 667 10.89 -25.72 -43.29
C GLU A 667 10.90 -26.15 -41.82
N THR A 668 12.03 -25.98 -41.13
CA THR A 668 12.16 -26.26 -39.70
C THR A 668 11.11 -25.49 -38.88
N TRP A 669 10.86 -24.22 -39.22
CA TRP A 669 9.88 -23.40 -38.51
C TRP A 669 8.47 -23.97 -38.54
N LYS A 670 8.03 -24.60 -39.64
CA LYS A 670 6.73 -25.27 -39.70
C LYS A 670 6.61 -26.38 -38.65
N GLY A 671 7.69 -27.15 -38.44
CA GLY A 671 7.77 -28.14 -37.37
C GLY A 671 7.73 -27.49 -35.98
N MET A 672 8.33 -26.31 -35.79
CA MET A 672 8.25 -25.55 -34.54
C MET A 672 6.81 -25.07 -34.25
N GLU A 673 6.12 -24.56 -35.28
CA GLU A 673 4.70 -24.19 -35.21
C GLU A 673 3.84 -25.38 -34.78
N GLU A 674 4.15 -26.57 -35.29
CA GLU A 674 3.48 -27.80 -34.90
C GLU A 674 3.73 -28.19 -33.44
N CYS A 675 4.96 -28.05 -32.94
CA CYS A 675 5.26 -28.27 -31.52
C CYS A 675 4.41 -27.37 -30.62
N LYS A 676 4.22 -26.10 -30.99
CA LYS A 676 3.36 -25.17 -30.26
C LYS A 676 1.88 -25.56 -30.36
N ARG A 677 1.41 -25.93 -31.56
CA ARG A 677 0.02 -26.37 -31.77
C ARG A 677 -0.34 -27.62 -30.96
N GLN A 678 0.61 -28.55 -30.81
CA GLN A 678 0.46 -29.75 -29.97
C GLN A 678 0.61 -29.48 -28.46
N GLY A 679 0.93 -28.25 -28.04
CA GLY A 679 1.13 -27.89 -26.64
C GLY A 679 2.47 -28.38 -26.04
N LEU A 680 3.38 -28.91 -26.87
CA LEU A 680 4.70 -29.38 -26.43
C LEU A 680 5.61 -28.21 -26.03
N ALA A 681 5.40 -27.04 -26.65
CA ALA A 681 6.04 -25.79 -26.30
C ALA A 681 4.99 -24.67 -26.13
N ARG A 682 5.06 -23.89 -25.06
CA ARG A 682 4.16 -22.74 -24.86
C ARG A 682 4.49 -21.60 -25.84
N SER A 683 5.77 -21.35 -26.02
CA SER A 683 6.31 -20.38 -26.97
C SER A 683 7.43 -20.99 -27.81
N ILE A 684 7.65 -20.41 -28.99
CA ILE A 684 8.69 -20.85 -29.94
C ILE A 684 9.53 -19.65 -30.39
N GLY A 685 10.81 -19.88 -30.60
CA GLY A 685 11.77 -18.85 -30.99
C GLY A 685 12.97 -19.42 -31.73
N VAL A 686 13.99 -18.58 -31.87
CA VAL A 686 15.22 -18.89 -32.60
C VAL A 686 16.45 -18.58 -31.77
N SER A 687 17.60 -19.11 -32.16
CA SER A 687 18.89 -18.81 -31.55
C SER A 687 19.95 -18.68 -32.63
N ASN A 688 20.83 -17.69 -32.48
CA ASN A 688 21.87 -17.36 -33.46
C ASN A 688 21.34 -16.87 -34.81
N PHE A 689 20.14 -16.27 -34.87
CA PHE A 689 19.62 -15.70 -36.12
C PHE A 689 20.01 -14.23 -36.24
N ASN A 690 20.40 -13.82 -37.46
CA ASN A 690 20.70 -12.44 -37.80
C ASN A 690 19.47 -11.67 -38.32
N SER A 691 19.61 -10.37 -38.60
CA SER A 691 18.49 -9.52 -39.03
C SER A 691 17.83 -9.96 -40.33
N GLU A 692 18.61 -10.40 -41.34
CA GLU A 692 18.07 -10.88 -42.61
C GLU A 692 17.30 -12.20 -42.47
N GLN A 693 17.82 -13.12 -41.67
CA GLN A 693 17.18 -14.41 -41.39
C GLN A 693 15.86 -14.23 -40.63
N ILE A 694 15.84 -13.35 -39.62
CA ILE A 694 14.60 -13.02 -38.91
C ILE A 694 13.60 -12.35 -39.86
N THR A 695 14.05 -11.41 -40.69
CA THR A 695 13.18 -10.74 -41.68
C THR A 695 12.55 -11.76 -42.63
N ARG A 696 13.35 -12.70 -43.15
CA ARG A 696 12.87 -13.79 -44.01
C ARG A 696 11.89 -14.71 -43.29
N LEU A 697 12.18 -15.06 -42.03
CA LEU A 697 11.29 -15.87 -41.21
C LEU A 697 9.93 -15.19 -40.98
N LEU A 698 9.93 -13.92 -40.59
CA LEU A 698 8.70 -13.14 -40.37
C LEU A 698 7.81 -13.07 -41.61
N GLY A 699 8.39 -13.07 -42.82
CA GLY A 699 7.64 -13.07 -44.07
C GLY A 699 6.88 -14.37 -44.37
N SER A 700 7.16 -15.46 -43.66
CA SER A 700 6.57 -16.79 -43.91
C SER A 700 5.91 -17.43 -42.68
N ALA A 701 6.27 -16.99 -41.48
CA ALA A 701 5.79 -17.53 -40.21
C ALA A 701 4.29 -17.23 -40.01
N LYS A 702 3.52 -18.25 -39.66
CA LYS A 702 2.14 -18.12 -39.16
C LYS A 702 2.14 -17.77 -37.67
N ILE A 703 3.11 -18.31 -36.93
CA ILE A 703 3.38 -17.95 -35.54
C ILE A 703 4.72 -17.23 -35.50
N LYS A 704 4.70 -15.98 -35.06
CA LYS A 704 5.90 -15.15 -34.93
C LYS A 704 6.87 -15.74 -33.88
N PRO A 705 8.19 -15.76 -34.11
CA PRO A 705 9.14 -16.10 -33.06
C PRO A 705 9.03 -15.10 -31.90
N VAL A 706 9.09 -15.57 -30.66
CA VAL A 706 8.97 -14.69 -29.48
C VAL A 706 10.31 -14.20 -28.95
N ASN A 707 11.38 -14.93 -29.25
CA ASN A 707 12.70 -14.75 -28.67
C ASN A 707 13.79 -15.08 -29.70
N ASN A 708 14.87 -14.31 -29.69
CA ASN A 708 16.13 -14.65 -30.34
C ASN A 708 17.23 -14.77 -29.27
N GLN A 709 17.79 -15.97 -29.07
CA GLN A 709 18.87 -16.18 -28.13
C GLN A 709 20.24 -16.07 -28.83
N VAL A 710 21.05 -15.06 -28.48
CA VAL A 710 22.33 -14.73 -29.15
C VAL A 710 23.45 -14.43 -28.14
N GLU A 711 24.71 -14.47 -28.58
CA GLU A 711 25.85 -14.10 -27.74
C GLU A 711 25.80 -12.62 -27.41
N VAL A 712 25.75 -12.27 -26.13
CA VAL A 712 25.85 -10.87 -25.66
C VAL A 712 26.78 -10.84 -24.46
N SER A 713 27.81 -10.01 -24.49
CA SER A 713 28.79 -9.86 -23.41
C SER A 713 29.46 -8.47 -23.43
N LEU A 714 30.39 -8.21 -22.51
CA LEU A 714 31.20 -6.99 -22.51
C LEU A 714 32.00 -6.80 -23.82
N LYS A 715 32.44 -7.88 -24.47
CA LYS A 715 33.19 -7.84 -25.74
C LYS A 715 32.29 -7.79 -26.99
N LEU A 716 31.00 -8.11 -26.83
CA LEU A 716 30.05 -8.23 -27.94
C LEU A 716 28.65 -7.80 -27.49
N ASN A 717 28.30 -6.52 -27.69
CA ASN A 717 27.08 -5.94 -27.14
C ASN A 717 25.80 -6.22 -27.96
N GLN A 718 25.91 -6.57 -29.25
CA GLN A 718 24.78 -6.84 -30.15
C GLN A 718 23.70 -5.73 -30.22
N ARG A 719 24.05 -4.47 -29.94
CA ARG A 719 23.06 -3.39 -29.79
C ARG A 719 22.14 -3.26 -31.02
N ALA A 720 22.69 -3.31 -32.22
CA ALA A 720 21.91 -3.22 -33.46
C ALA A 720 20.91 -4.37 -33.62
N LEU A 721 21.30 -5.62 -33.30
CA LEU A 721 20.41 -6.77 -33.36
C LEU A 721 19.32 -6.70 -32.27
N ILE A 722 19.67 -6.25 -31.06
CA ILE A 722 18.71 -6.09 -29.96
C ILE A 722 17.66 -5.04 -30.32
N GLU A 723 18.09 -3.88 -30.85
CA GLU A 723 17.18 -2.83 -31.30
C GLU A 723 16.30 -3.29 -32.47
N PHE A 724 16.87 -4.06 -33.42
CA PHE A 724 16.12 -4.68 -34.50
C PHE A 724 15.05 -5.67 -33.98
N CYS A 725 15.42 -6.60 -33.11
CA CYS A 725 14.49 -7.58 -32.53
C CYS A 725 13.37 -6.87 -31.76
N LYS A 726 13.71 -5.83 -30.98
CA LYS A 726 12.73 -5.02 -30.24
C LYS A 726 11.70 -4.35 -31.17
N LYS A 727 12.13 -3.80 -32.32
CA LYS A 727 11.21 -3.23 -33.34
C LYS A 727 10.28 -4.29 -33.94
N GLN A 728 10.67 -5.55 -33.88
CA GLN A 728 9.88 -6.68 -34.32
C GLN A 728 9.15 -7.37 -33.16
N ASP A 729 9.02 -6.78 -31.97
CA ASP A 729 8.39 -7.44 -30.80
C ASP A 729 9.00 -8.82 -30.47
N ILE A 730 10.29 -8.99 -30.72
CA ILE A 730 11.06 -10.19 -30.41
C ILE A 730 11.96 -9.86 -29.22
N THR A 731 11.82 -10.60 -28.13
CA THR A 731 12.73 -10.48 -26.98
C THR A 731 14.11 -11.06 -27.31
N VAL A 732 15.16 -10.61 -26.62
CA VAL A 732 16.50 -11.17 -26.78
C VAL A 732 16.94 -11.83 -25.48
N THR A 733 17.51 -13.03 -25.59
CA THR A 733 18.22 -13.70 -24.49
C THR A 733 19.71 -13.72 -24.81
N GLY A 734 20.52 -13.16 -23.91
CA GLY A 734 21.97 -13.07 -24.05
C GLY A 734 22.67 -14.29 -23.46
N TYR A 735 23.12 -15.21 -24.31
CA TYR A 735 23.98 -16.32 -23.87
C TYR A 735 25.44 -15.85 -23.75
N SER A 736 26.22 -16.60 -22.96
CA SER A 736 27.60 -16.23 -22.59
C SER A 736 27.76 -14.80 -22.04
N PRO A 737 26.88 -14.32 -21.12
CA PRO A 737 26.96 -12.95 -20.59
C PRO A 737 28.29 -12.64 -19.88
N LEU A 738 28.99 -13.71 -19.46
CA LEU A 738 30.28 -13.66 -18.77
C LEU A 738 31.49 -13.86 -19.71
N GLY A 739 31.30 -13.88 -21.03
CA GLY A 739 32.37 -14.06 -22.01
C GLY A 739 33.00 -15.46 -22.04
N ARG A 740 32.31 -16.48 -21.49
CA ARG A 740 32.77 -17.87 -21.39
C ARG A 740 34.24 -17.96 -20.94
N PRO A 741 34.56 -17.67 -19.67
CA PRO A 741 35.94 -17.67 -19.18
C PRO A 741 36.66 -18.99 -19.50
N GLY A 742 37.88 -18.91 -20.03
CA GLY A 742 38.64 -20.08 -20.52
C GLY A 742 38.17 -20.64 -21.86
N ASN A 743 37.50 -19.84 -22.70
CA ASN A 743 37.12 -20.27 -24.05
C ASN A 743 38.34 -20.64 -24.90
N ARG A 744 38.14 -21.56 -25.86
CA ARG A 744 39.20 -22.10 -26.74
C ARG A 744 39.85 -21.08 -27.67
N TYR A 745 39.27 -19.89 -27.80
CA TYR A 745 39.73 -18.83 -28.70
C TYR A 745 40.64 -17.80 -28.00
N GLY A 746 40.84 -17.93 -26.67
CA GLY A 746 41.67 -17.01 -25.90
C GLY A 746 41.09 -15.60 -25.74
N ILE A 747 39.81 -15.40 -26.09
CA ILE A 747 39.13 -14.10 -25.98
C ILE A 747 38.94 -13.79 -24.50
N THR A 748 39.39 -12.61 -24.06
CA THR A 748 39.27 -12.19 -22.66
C THR A 748 37.83 -11.80 -22.32
N ASN A 749 37.41 -12.02 -21.08
CA ASN A 749 36.08 -11.61 -20.60
C ASN A 749 36.03 -10.13 -20.18
N ALA A 750 37.13 -9.39 -20.32
CA ALA A 750 37.31 -7.99 -19.94
C ALA A 750 37.05 -7.67 -18.46
N TRP A 751 37.13 -8.65 -17.55
CA TRP A 751 36.83 -8.41 -16.13
C TRP A 751 37.86 -7.51 -15.45
N ASP A 752 39.13 -7.58 -15.86
CA ASP A 752 40.22 -6.76 -15.33
C ASP A 752 40.34 -5.39 -16.02
N ASP A 753 39.43 -5.06 -16.94
CA ASP A 753 39.42 -3.76 -17.60
C ASP A 753 39.23 -2.64 -16.55
N PRO A 754 40.01 -1.54 -16.60
CA PRO A 754 39.92 -0.46 -15.62
C PRO A 754 38.50 0.10 -15.45
N ILE A 755 37.71 0.17 -16.53
CA ILE A 755 36.31 0.62 -16.50
C ILE A 755 35.48 -0.34 -15.63
N ILE A 756 35.65 -1.64 -15.80
CA ILE A 756 34.92 -2.65 -15.02
C ILE A 756 35.36 -2.63 -13.56
N GLN A 757 36.66 -2.49 -13.29
CA GLN A 757 37.20 -2.43 -11.93
C GLN A 757 36.74 -1.19 -11.16
N GLU A 758 36.59 -0.06 -11.84
CA GLU A 758 36.01 1.15 -11.26
C GLU A 758 34.55 0.91 -10.85
N LEU A 759 33.74 0.30 -11.71
CA LEU A 759 32.34 -0.02 -11.44
C LEU A 759 32.17 -1.05 -10.32
N VAL A 760 33.04 -2.06 -10.28
CA VAL A 760 33.13 -3.04 -9.18
C VAL A 760 33.31 -2.33 -7.84
N LYS A 761 34.25 -1.39 -7.75
CA LYS A 761 34.46 -0.57 -6.55
C LYS A 761 33.26 0.32 -6.24
N LYS A 762 32.73 1.01 -7.25
CA LYS A 762 31.61 1.95 -7.09
C LYS A 762 30.36 1.27 -6.53
N TYR A 763 30.00 0.12 -7.08
CA TYR A 763 28.75 -0.57 -6.72
C TYR A 763 28.92 -1.61 -5.61
N GLY A 764 30.15 -1.93 -5.21
CA GLY A 764 30.41 -3.03 -4.28
C GLY A 764 29.94 -4.38 -4.85
N LYS A 765 30.11 -4.56 -6.16
CA LYS A 765 29.64 -5.71 -6.95
C LYS A 765 30.81 -6.43 -7.61
N THR A 766 30.60 -7.65 -8.06
CA THR A 766 31.63 -8.41 -8.78
C THR A 766 31.65 -8.08 -10.28
N PRO A 767 32.75 -8.37 -11.01
CA PRO A 767 32.78 -8.22 -12.47
C PRO A 767 31.65 -8.99 -13.18
N ALA A 768 31.28 -10.16 -12.66
CA ALA A 768 30.18 -10.97 -13.21
C ALA A 768 28.82 -10.28 -13.03
N GLN A 769 28.57 -9.66 -11.87
CA GLN A 769 27.36 -8.87 -11.63
C GLN A 769 27.29 -7.65 -12.55
N ILE A 770 28.41 -6.93 -12.73
CA ILE A 770 28.48 -5.80 -13.68
C ILE A 770 28.19 -6.28 -15.11
N ALA A 771 28.78 -7.38 -15.55
CA ALA A 771 28.55 -7.94 -16.88
C ALA A 771 27.10 -8.37 -17.11
N CYS A 772 26.50 -9.11 -16.18
CA CYS A 772 25.10 -9.51 -16.26
C CYS A 772 24.14 -8.30 -16.22
N ARG A 773 24.45 -7.29 -15.39
CA ARG A 773 23.67 -6.04 -15.33
C ARG A 773 23.75 -5.26 -16.64
N PHE A 774 24.94 -5.17 -17.23
CA PHE A 774 25.15 -4.55 -18.54
C PHE A 774 24.31 -5.24 -19.63
N VAL A 775 24.37 -6.57 -19.73
CA VAL A 775 23.54 -7.34 -20.68
C VAL A 775 22.05 -7.08 -20.45
N SER A 776 21.60 -7.08 -19.19
CA SER A 776 20.22 -6.76 -18.81
C SER A 776 19.78 -5.37 -19.28
N GLN A 777 20.60 -4.35 -19.03
CA GLN A 777 20.30 -2.96 -19.40
C GLN A 777 20.45 -2.66 -20.89
N LEU A 778 21.21 -3.46 -21.65
CA LEU A 778 21.21 -3.40 -23.10
C LEU A 778 19.87 -3.83 -23.71
N GLY A 779 19.01 -4.51 -22.96
CA GLY A 779 17.77 -5.06 -23.46
C GLY A 779 17.89 -6.52 -23.90
N ALA A 780 18.77 -7.31 -23.27
CA ALA A 780 18.78 -8.77 -23.37
C ALA A 780 18.67 -9.46 -22.00
N ILE A 781 18.06 -10.65 -21.94
CA ILE A 781 17.93 -11.47 -20.73
C ILE A 781 19.22 -12.27 -20.52
N PRO A 782 20.05 -12.01 -19.49
CA PRO A 782 21.27 -12.77 -19.26
C PRO A 782 20.96 -14.18 -18.73
N ILE A 783 21.66 -15.19 -19.27
CA ILE A 783 21.59 -16.59 -18.79
C ILE A 783 22.97 -17.11 -18.36
N PRO A 784 23.59 -16.55 -17.30
CA PRO A 784 24.91 -16.97 -16.86
C PRO A 784 24.91 -18.44 -16.40
N LYS A 785 25.93 -19.20 -16.81
CA LYS A 785 26.14 -20.57 -16.35
C LYS A 785 27.05 -20.60 -15.14
N SER A 786 26.66 -21.35 -14.11
CA SER A 786 27.52 -21.72 -12.99
C SER A 786 27.03 -23.01 -12.34
N VAL A 787 27.97 -23.82 -11.83
CA VAL A 787 27.68 -24.94 -10.91
C VAL A 787 28.13 -24.63 -9.48
N THR A 788 28.84 -23.52 -9.28
CA THR A 788 29.32 -23.07 -7.98
C THR A 788 28.24 -22.26 -7.29
N LYS A 789 27.73 -22.75 -6.14
CA LYS A 789 26.63 -22.12 -5.38
C LYS A 789 26.82 -20.62 -5.14
N SER A 790 28.00 -20.20 -4.66
CA SER A 790 28.28 -18.78 -4.41
C SER A 790 28.12 -17.92 -5.66
N ARG A 791 28.62 -18.38 -6.81
CA ARG A 791 28.50 -17.69 -8.10
C ARG A 791 27.07 -17.71 -8.65
N ILE A 792 26.32 -18.79 -8.44
CA ILE A 792 24.90 -18.85 -8.84
C ILE A 792 24.11 -17.75 -8.11
N LYS A 793 24.35 -17.61 -6.79
CA LYS A 793 23.76 -16.55 -5.97
C LYS A 793 24.22 -15.17 -6.40
N GLU A 794 25.52 -14.97 -6.56
CA GLU A 794 26.11 -13.71 -7.02
C GLU A 794 25.50 -13.24 -8.34
N ASN A 795 25.39 -14.14 -9.32
CA ASN A 795 24.81 -13.85 -10.64
C ASN A 795 23.32 -13.47 -10.57
N PHE A 796 22.60 -13.90 -9.53
CA PHE A 796 21.19 -13.58 -9.32
C PHE A 796 20.96 -12.16 -8.80
N GLU A 797 21.92 -11.63 -8.04
CA GLU A 797 21.84 -10.36 -7.31
C GLU A 797 22.22 -9.16 -8.21
N ILE A 798 21.53 -9.01 -9.35
CA ILE A 798 21.76 -7.96 -10.37
C ILE A 798 20.64 -6.92 -10.47
N PHE A 799 19.62 -7.00 -9.62
CA PHE A 799 18.44 -6.11 -9.67
C PHE A 799 18.45 -5.03 -8.57
N ASP A 800 19.38 -5.09 -7.64
CA ASP A 800 19.52 -4.14 -6.54
C ASP A 800 20.34 -2.89 -6.92
N PHE A 801 21.03 -2.89 -8.06
CA PHE A 801 21.75 -1.72 -8.61
C PHE A 801 21.43 -1.46 -10.09
N SER A 802 21.88 -0.33 -10.61
CA SER A 802 21.78 0.04 -12.03
C SER A 802 22.99 0.85 -12.46
N LEU A 803 23.47 0.57 -13.68
CA LEU A 803 24.50 1.34 -14.38
C LEU A 803 23.86 2.59 -14.98
N THR A 804 24.51 3.73 -14.90
CA THR A 804 24.06 4.98 -15.54
C THR A 804 24.26 4.92 -17.05
N ASP A 805 23.62 5.82 -17.79
CA ASP A 805 23.81 5.90 -19.26
C ASP A 805 25.27 6.16 -19.63
N GLU A 806 25.98 6.99 -18.85
CA GLU A 806 27.40 7.24 -19.03
C GLU A 806 28.23 5.97 -18.84
N GLU A 807 27.97 5.20 -17.78
CA GLU A 807 28.67 3.94 -17.52
C GLU A 807 28.36 2.87 -18.55
N MET A 808 27.09 2.77 -18.98
CA MET A 808 26.69 1.88 -20.07
C MET A 808 27.43 2.24 -21.37
N ASN A 809 27.64 3.53 -21.64
CA ASN A 809 28.41 3.99 -22.80
C ASN A 809 29.92 3.72 -22.64
N SER A 810 30.47 3.90 -21.44
CA SER A 810 31.88 3.57 -21.14
C SER A 810 32.15 2.08 -21.33
N ILE A 811 31.28 1.20 -20.83
CA ILE A 811 31.41 -0.25 -21.06
C ILE A 811 31.33 -0.60 -22.55
N GLN A 812 30.48 0.09 -23.33
CA GLN A 812 30.39 -0.16 -24.77
C GLN A 812 31.72 0.07 -25.51
N SER A 813 32.61 0.93 -25.00
CA SER A 813 33.94 1.15 -25.58
C SER A 813 34.89 -0.06 -25.45
N ILE A 814 34.57 -1.02 -24.58
CA ILE A 814 35.34 -2.26 -24.36
C ILE A 814 35.09 -3.27 -25.50
N ALA A 815 33.96 -3.15 -26.20
CA ALA A 815 33.50 -4.12 -27.19
C ALA A 815 34.46 -4.21 -28.39
N THR A 816 34.89 -5.44 -28.72
CA THR A 816 35.77 -5.72 -29.87
C THR A 816 35.02 -6.35 -31.03
N GLY A 817 33.81 -6.88 -30.81
CA GLY A 817 33.06 -7.64 -31.81
C GLY A 817 33.48 -9.10 -31.91
N GLU A 818 34.46 -9.55 -31.12
CA GLU A 818 34.92 -10.94 -31.10
C GLU A 818 33.87 -11.86 -30.46
N ARG A 819 33.68 -13.05 -31.06
CA ARG A 819 32.70 -14.06 -30.63
C ARG A 819 33.40 -15.23 -29.95
N VAL A 820 32.90 -15.67 -28.79
CA VAL A 820 33.40 -16.86 -28.09
C VAL A 820 32.71 -18.16 -28.55
N ALA A 821 31.63 -18.04 -29.33
CA ALA A 821 30.92 -19.16 -29.95
C ALA A 821 30.60 -18.92 -31.44
N PRO A 822 31.61 -18.77 -32.32
CA PRO A 822 31.39 -18.50 -33.74
C PRO A 822 30.88 -19.71 -34.55
N MET A 823 31.10 -20.95 -34.10
CA MET A 823 30.80 -22.18 -34.87
C MET A 823 31.43 -22.18 -36.28
N GLU A 824 32.72 -21.84 -36.37
CA GLU A 824 33.49 -21.78 -37.63
C GLU A 824 33.41 -23.04 -38.50
N ASP A 825 33.23 -24.22 -37.89
CA ASP A 825 33.08 -25.50 -38.63
C ASP A 825 31.86 -25.50 -39.57
N ALA A 826 30.90 -24.59 -39.38
CA ALA A 826 29.69 -24.43 -40.21
C ALA A 826 29.73 -23.19 -41.12
N LYS A 827 30.88 -22.50 -41.23
CA LYS A 827 31.01 -21.24 -41.98
C LYS A 827 30.67 -21.35 -43.47
N GLU A 828 30.84 -22.54 -44.04
CA GLU A 828 30.47 -22.83 -45.43
C GLU A 828 28.96 -22.94 -45.65
N SER A 829 28.15 -22.97 -44.59
CA SER A 829 26.70 -22.95 -44.74
C SER A 829 26.23 -21.62 -45.32
N LYS A 830 25.35 -21.68 -46.32
CA LYS A 830 24.64 -20.49 -46.84
C LYS A 830 23.78 -19.79 -45.78
N TYR A 831 23.45 -20.48 -44.68
CA TYR A 831 22.71 -19.92 -43.55
C TYR A 831 23.61 -19.59 -42.35
N TYR A 832 24.93 -19.50 -42.53
CA TYR A 832 25.83 -19.05 -41.47
C TYR A 832 25.50 -17.60 -41.05
N PRO A 833 25.15 -17.36 -39.78
CA PRO A 833 24.51 -16.10 -39.38
C PRO A 833 25.46 -14.91 -39.28
N PHE A 834 26.76 -15.15 -39.11
CA PHE A 834 27.71 -14.10 -38.72
C PHE A 834 28.48 -13.46 -39.89
N ASN A 835 28.02 -13.66 -41.13
CA ASN A 835 28.61 -13.05 -42.33
C ASN A 835 28.10 -11.62 -42.61
N ILE A 836 27.08 -11.16 -41.88
CA ILE A 836 26.51 -9.80 -42.00
C ILE A 836 26.69 -9.04 -40.68
N PRO A 837 26.50 -7.71 -40.66
CA PRO A 837 26.75 -6.90 -39.47
C PRO A 837 25.95 -7.29 -38.22
N PHE A 838 24.67 -7.67 -38.34
CA PHE A 838 23.82 -8.05 -37.20
C PHE A 838 22.60 -8.88 -37.58
#